data_AF-T0PW41-F1
#
_entry.id   AF-T0PW41-F1
#
_cell.length_a   1.000
_cell.length_b   1.000
_cell.length_c   1.000
_cell.angle_alpha   90.00
_cell.angle_beta   90.00
_cell.angle_gamma   90.00
#
_symmetry.space_group_name_H-M   'P 1'
#
loop_
_entity.id
_entity.type
_entity.pdbx_description
1 polymer ?
#
loop_
_entity_poly.entity_id
_entity_poly.type
_entity_poly.pdbx_seq_one_letter_code
_entity_poly.pdbx_strand_id
1 'polypeptide(L)'
;MGHFGMFKASKYRNLLGATAPRAEWYEELQLDAGRLDLYPLTASTSTLAFASQYNAGAVIEVKELGHVGKANAQSAPVRLLRGHTQRVNAIAFSPFQTSLLASGGDEGLLKLWHLADDTCAWTSESFNEKILSVAFHPSANDVLHVATSTGLHLVYLDTSTSTAIGVHPNTITGATWNDDGSLVLSVCQDNVVRGWDPRTATEALSAPMHQGRKAASIAFAYDMYCVTAGFSKLQERELFLWDLRSMTRPMGRERVDTSTGVLLPLVDPDTKLLFLGGRGDRSVKAYEIQQKAPIFAPLQTTAVATSTWGLTRLPKQACDTRECEVARVLSVGAGTIEPISYTVPRKEAAAVFQADLYPNTRGATPALLAPQWRDGASAPPVLEPVRPTSASLVSRPTTATTTNSAVSGWSTGNWVPPAAASSAPALTASVSTAPSGWDTMPTRQLQPGTSTRTEELPRAVVPSAPAALPPATETTPAVTTKVPVAPTPTPVAGPTQWAPPVTASAPAPPPAASAWKSASGWGAVPDTVILSTPAPPPSTTTELSEKAKRLGALQGHKLKYLTGRPDARSESFLNVAGDGNALATNGVVWAASAPGTGGPIHVHPLDQKGKVTAPRVLQQHKASVTDLAFAPFASNVLASASDDVTINLWDTTSDACVATLLGHTKGVRCLSFHPTAANVLASGALDATVRLWDVETGVTRQIIDKFDESPFNVSFNADGSLFATITRDKVLRVIDPRLNQTVGMACAHAGSKAQRVTWCTQQASSLLFTVGFSARSERQICLYDARNLLDPVVTTTIDTSGSALLPLYDSSSNVMYLVGRGDRTVLCYEIDTVQPALLPCSIYSFNGPTISAAAFLPKQHCNIEDVEVSRMLLLTSGATIEPAAFVLPRAEKLKTYFQDDVYGPVPSNDASVSAADWFLGASAPPNYTSLQPPGMLKLSEKPPEAAVVPKVVSFQAQKERELQEKRDRDARFERLHSLAYQPSLHANATQTATDVDSDDGWDD
;
A
#
# COMPACT_ATOMS: atom_id res chain seq x y z
N MET A 1 -33.71 35.59 -0.34
CA MET A 1 -33.34 34.58 0.69
C MET A 1 -32.07 33.89 0.24
N GLY A 2 -31.08 33.69 1.12
CA GLY A 2 -29.84 33.01 0.75
C GLY A 2 -29.99 31.49 0.74
N HIS A 3 -29.53 30.82 -0.32
CA HIS A 3 -29.36 29.36 -0.30
C HIS A 3 -28.15 28.99 0.57
N PHE A 4 -28.42 28.43 1.76
CA PHE A 4 -27.41 27.70 2.51
C PHE A 4 -27.04 26.44 1.71
N GLY A 5 -25.89 26.48 1.04
CA GLY A 5 -25.37 25.33 0.29
C GLY A 5 -25.00 24.20 1.24
N MET A 6 -25.88 23.21 1.39
CA MET A 6 -25.57 21.97 2.12
C MET A 6 -24.31 21.32 1.54
N PHE A 7 -23.33 21.02 2.40
CA PHE A 7 -22.16 20.23 2.03
C PHE A 7 -22.61 18.79 1.68
N LYS A 8 -22.87 18.54 0.41
CA LYS A 8 -23.18 17.20 -0.10
C LYS A 8 -21.90 16.37 -0.11
N ALA A 9 -21.70 15.58 0.95
CA ALA A 9 -20.54 14.72 1.12
C ALA A 9 -20.35 13.79 -0.10
N SER A 10 -19.10 13.53 -0.48
CA SER A 10 -18.80 12.69 -1.65
C SER A 10 -19.42 11.29 -1.52
N LYS A 11 -20.03 10.82 -2.61
CA LYS A 11 -20.52 9.44 -2.76
C LYS A 11 -19.37 8.42 -2.78
N TYR A 12 -18.14 8.83 -3.06
CA TYR A 12 -16.94 7.99 -3.09
C TYR A 12 -16.10 8.07 -1.82
N ARG A 13 -16.51 8.84 -0.79
CA ARG A 13 -15.76 8.98 0.49
C ARG A 13 -15.44 7.66 1.21
N ASN A 14 -16.17 6.58 0.88
CA ASN A 14 -16.02 5.23 1.45
C ASN A 14 -15.46 4.24 0.41
N LEU A 15 -14.72 4.71 -0.60
CA LEU A 15 -14.17 3.86 -1.66
C LEU A 15 -13.16 2.84 -1.08
N LEU A 16 -13.48 1.55 -1.18
CA LEU A 16 -12.58 0.48 -0.76
C LEU A 16 -11.87 -0.10 -1.98
N GLY A 17 -10.56 0.08 -2.05
CA GLY A 17 -9.69 -0.69 -2.93
C GLY A 17 -9.32 -2.03 -2.28
N ALA A 18 -9.48 -3.11 -3.02
CA ALA A 18 -9.03 -4.44 -2.65
C ALA A 18 -8.30 -5.09 -3.81
N THR A 19 -7.13 -5.70 -3.55
CA THR A 19 -6.50 -6.62 -4.49
C THR A 19 -7.34 -7.89 -4.60
N ALA A 20 -7.49 -8.41 -5.81
CA ALA A 20 -8.13 -9.70 -6.03
C ALA A 20 -7.32 -10.83 -5.38
N PRO A 21 -7.95 -11.96 -4.97
CA PRO A 21 -7.23 -13.16 -4.54
C PRO A 21 -6.17 -13.59 -5.57
N ARG A 22 -5.07 -14.22 -5.13
CA ARG A 22 -3.98 -14.60 -6.05
C ARG A 22 -4.43 -15.50 -7.21
N ALA A 23 -5.43 -16.35 -6.98
CA ALA A 23 -6.04 -17.19 -8.02
C ALA A 23 -6.71 -16.40 -9.16
N GLU A 24 -6.95 -15.10 -8.98
CA GLU A 24 -7.52 -14.18 -9.97
C GLU A 24 -6.46 -13.26 -10.61
N TRP A 25 -5.16 -13.48 -10.35
CA TRP A 25 -4.07 -12.74 -10.99
C TRP A 25 -3.67 -13.39 -12.32
N TYR A 26 -3.14 -12.60 -13.25
CA TYR A 26 -2.45 -13.18 -14.40
C TYR A 26 -1.02 -13.52 -13.96
N GLU A 27 -0.66 -14.81 -13.93
CA GLU A 27 0.62 -15.30 -13.39
C GLU A 27 1.55 -15.87 -14.48
N GLU A 28 2.80 -16.12 -14.10
CA GLU A 28 3.88 -16.74 -14.91
C GLU A 28 4.19 -16.00 -16.23
N LEU A 29 3.90 -14.68 -16.24
CA LEU A 29 3.99 -13.81 -17.40
C LEU A 29 5.43 -13.50 -17.81
N GLN A 30 5.64 -13.37 -19.12
CA GLN A 30 6.93 -13.15 -19.72
C GLN A 30 7.21 -11.65 -19.87
N LEU A 31 7.69 -11.01 -18.79
CA LEU A 31 7.78 -9.54 -18.68
C LEU A 31 9.22 -9.02 -18.53
N ASP A 32 9.54 -7.91 -19.21
CA ASP A 32 10.87 -7.28 -19.20
C ASP A 32 11.16 -6.57 -17.86
N ALA A 33 11.86 -7.28 -16.96
CA ALA A 33 12.31 -6.74 -15.68
C ALA A 33 13.36 -5.62 -15.79
N GLY A 34 14.04 -5.49 -16.94
CA GLY A 34 15.01 -4.43 -17.22
C GLY A 34 14.36 -3.08 -17.54
N ARG A 35 13.03 -3.02 -17.73
CA ARG A 35 12.29 -1.81 -18.08
C ARG A 35 12.34 -0.75 -16.98
N LEU A 36 13.05 0.36 -17.22
CA LEU A 36 13.16 1.50 -16.29
C LEU A 36 12.03 2.53 -16.48
N ASP A 37 11.48 2.61 -17.68
CA ASP A 37 10.27 3.37 -18.02
C ASP A 37 8.98 2.65 -17.57
N LEU A 38 7.83 3.27 -17.78
CA LEU A 38 6.53 2.68 -17.44
C LEU A 38 6.19 1.52 -18.39
N TYR A 39 5.57 0.47 -17.86
CA TYR A 39 5.32 -0.76 -18.60
C TYR A 39 4.05 -0.66 -19.48
N PRO A 40 4.10 -0.93 -20.80
CA PRO A 40 2.96 -0.79 -21.68
C PRO A 40 1.87 -1.85 -21.41
N LEU A 41 0.68 -1.40 -21.02
CA LEU A 41 -0.45 -2.23 -20.62
C LEU A 41 -1.77 -1.52 -20.99
N THR A 42 -2.67 -2.19 -21.71
CA THR A 42 -3.98 -1.64 -22.12
C THR A 42 -5.07 -2.71 -22.10
N ALA A 43 -6.32 -2.33 -21.79
CA ALA A 43 -7.45 -3.25 -21.64
C ALA A 43 -8.68 -2.77 -22.44
N SER A 44 -9.36 -3.71 -23.08
CA SER A 44 -10.69 -3.53 -23.67
C SER A 44 -11.77 -4.00 -22.68
N THR A 45 -13.01 -4.16 -23.14
CA THR A 45 -14.11 -4.75 -22.32
C THR A 45 -14.02 -6.27 -22.17
N SER A 46 -13.16 -6.96 -22.94
CA SER A 46 -13.03 -8.43 -22.91
C SER A 46 -11.59 -8.94 -22.93
N THR A 47 -10.62 -8.12 -23.33
CA THR A 47 -9.21 -8.50 -23.53
C THR A 47 -8.23 -7.53 -22.87
N LEU A 48 -7.02 -8.04 -22.61
CA LEU A 48 -5.88 -7.36 -22.04
C LEU A 48 -4.69 -7.53 -22.98
N ALA A 49 -3.93 -6.46 -23.25
CA ALA A 49 -2.73 -6.50 -24.07
C ALA A 49 -1.54 -5.85 -23.34
N PHE A 50 -0.36 -6.45 -23.46
CA PHE A 50 0.89 -5.94 -22.87
C PHE A 50 2.13 -6.30 -23.71
N ALA A 51 3.19 -5.50 -23.60
CA ALA A 51 4.49 -5.83 -24.18
C ALA A 51 5.10 -7.05 -23.47
N SER A 52 5.54 -8.07 -24.21
CA SER A 52 6.10 -9.32 -23.68
C SER A 52 7.60 -9.40 -23.97
N GLN A 53 8.40 -9.99 -23.08
CA GLN A 53 9.87 -10.04 -23.22
C GLN A 53 10.35 -10.89 -24.40
N TYR A 54 9.46 -11.69 -25.01
CA TYR A 54 9.76 -12.43 -26.24
C TYR A 54 10.34 -11.51 -27.32
N ASN A 55 11.37 -12.01 -28.02
CA ASN A 55 12.14 -11.25 -29.01
C ASN A 55 12.61 -9.87 -28.48
N ALA A 56 13.20 -9.84 -27.27
CA ALA A 56 13.73 -8.64 -26.62
C ALA A 56 12.70 -7.48 -26.47
N GLY A 57 11.43 -7.81 -26.24
CA GLY A 57 10.35 -6.84 -26.07
C GLY A 57 9.59 -6.50 -27.35
N ALA A 58 9.87 -7.15 -28.48
CA ALA A 58 9.27 -6.88 -29.79
C ALA A 58 7.97 -7.67 -30.08
N VAL A 59 7.31 -8.19 -29.04
CA VAL A 59 6.09 -9.01 -29.14
C VAL A 59 5.04 -8.47 -28.17
N ILE A 60 3.76 -8.49 -28.58
CA ILE A 60 2.64 -8.14 -27.72
C ILE A 60 1.91 -9.43 -27.34
N GLU A 61 1.65 -9.62 -26.06
CA GLU A 61 0.87 -10.74 -25.54
C GLU A 61 -0.55 -10.27 -25.22
N VAL A 62 -1.54 -11.07 -25.63
CA VAL A 62 -2.97 -10.79 -25.47
C VAL A 62 -3.62 -11.88 -24.63
N LYS A 63 -4.41 -11.51 -23.63
CA LYS A 63 -5.22 -12.44 -22.82
C LYS A 63 -6.67 -11.99 -22.77
N GLU A 64 -7.58 -12.93 -22.57
CA GLU A 64 -8.97 -12.63 -22.21
C GLU A 64 -9.03 -12.27 -20.72
N LEU A 65 -9.94 -11.37 -20.34
CA LEU A 65 -10.05 -10.91 -18.94
C LEU A 65 -10.46 -12.02 -17.96
N GLY A 66 -10.97 -13.15 -18.45
CA GLY A 66 -11.28 -14.35 -17.67
C GLY A 66 -10.12 -15.35 -17.54
N HIS A 67 -9.02 -15.20 -18.29
CA HIS A 67 -7.89 -16.15 -18.27
C HIS A 67 -6.88 -15.83 -17.16
N VAL A 68 -7.39 -15.88 -15.93
CA VAL A 68 -6.66 -15.62 -14.68
C VAL A 68 -6.25 -16.92 -13.95
N GLY A 69 -5.30 -16.79 -13.04
CA GLY A 69 -4.77 -17.86 -12.19
C GLY A 69 -3.71 -18.74 -12.87
N LYS A 70 -2.82 -19.32 -12.05
CA LYS A 70 -1.76 -20.23 -12.48
C LYS A 70 -2.20 -21.36 -13.42
N ALA A 71 -3.43 -21.89 -13.27
CA ALA A 71 -3.95 -22.92 -14.17
C ALA A 71 -3.99 -22.44 -15.64
N ASN A 72 -4.60 -21.27 -15.89
CA ASN A 72 -4.66 -20.67 -17.23
C ASN A 72 -3.28 -20.25 -17.74
N ALA A 73 -2.35 -19.86 -16.85
CA ALA A 73 -0.98 -19.56 -17.23
C ALA A 73 -0.22 -20.78 -17.80
N GLN A 74 -0.62 -22.01 -17.44
CA GLN A 74 0.04 -23.25 -17.84
C GLN A 74 -0.71 -24.04 -18.92
N SER A 75 -2.03 -23.88 -19.03
CA SER A 75 -2.87 -24.65 -19.99
C SER A 75 -3.36 -23.86 -21.21
N ALA A 76 -3.42 -22.53 -21.16
CA ALA A 76 -3.90 -21.73 -22.28
C ALA A 76 -2.77 -21.46 -23.30
N PRO A 77 -3.03 -21.58 -24.62
CA PRO A 77 -2.05 -21.20 -25.64
C PRO A 77 -1.77 -19.70 -25.57
N VAL A 78 -0.50 -19.31 -25.44
CA VAL A 78 -0.10 -17.90 -25.34
C VAL A 78 -0.33 -17.20 -26.68
N ARG A 79 -1.28 -16.29 -26.72
CA ARG A 79 -1.65 -15.51 -27.90
C ARG A 79 -0.70 -14.32 -28.07
N LEU A 80 0.10 -14.37 -29.14
CA LEU A 80 1.26 -13.49 -29.34
C LEU A 80 1.23 -12.82 -30.71
N LEU A 81 1.06 -11.49 -30.71
CA LEU A 81 1.14 -10.66 -31.90
C LEU A 81 2.61 -10.40 -32.24
N ARG A 82 3.04 -10.84 -33.42
CA ARG A 82 4.43 -10.82 -33.89
C ARG A 82 4.53 -9.98 -35.16
N GLY A 83 5.49 -9.05 -35.23
CA GLY A 83 5.66 -8.21 -36.42
C GLY A 83 6.37 -6.88 -36.16
N HIS A 84 6.58 -6.48 -34.91
CA HIS A 84 7.67 -5.56 -34.56
C HIS A 84 9.00 -6.34 -34.56
N THR A 85 10.08 -5.63 -34.90
CA THR A 85 11.48 -6.11 -34.91
C THR A 85 12.27 -5.62 -33.69
N GLN A 86 11.87 -4.47 -33.12
CA GLN A 86 12.42 -3.87 -31.92
C GLN A 86 11.35 -3.71 -30.83
N ARG A 87 11.79 -3.29 -29.63
CA ARG A 87 10.99 -3.13 -28.42
C ARG A 87 9.69 -2.34 -28.64
N VAL A 88 8.56 -2.87 -28.15
CA VAL A 88 7.27 -2.16 -28.10
C VAL A 88 7.24 -1.20 -26.91
N ASN A 89 6.79 0.03 -27.14
CA ASN A 89 6.76 1.12 -26.17
C ASN A 89 5.35 1.68 -25.91
N ALA A 90 4.48 1.65 -26.91
CA ALA A 90 3.11 2.13 -26.81
C ALA A 90 2.14 1.08 -27.35
N ILE A 91 1.01 0.90 -26.66
CA ILE A 91 -0.11 0.07 -27.09
C ILE A 91 -1.43 0.72 -26.66
N ALA A 92 -2.45 0.71 -27.53
CA ALA A 92 -3.77 1.26 -27.23
C ALA A 92 -4.86 0.49 -27.98
N PHE A 93 -5.97 0.17 -27.30
CA PHE A 93 -7.20 -0.29 -27.96
C PHE A 93 -7.96 0.87 -28.60
N SER A 94 -8.68 0.60 -29.69
CA SER A 94 -9.69 1.53 -30.20
C SER A 94 -10.87 1.61 -29.21
N PRO A 95 -11.37 2.82 -28.88
CA PRO A 95 -12.56 2.97 -28.04
C PRO A 95 -13.84 2.50 -28.76
N PHE A 96 -13.83 2.40 -30.09
CA PHE A 96 -15.00 2.05 -30.90
C PHE A 96 -14.99 0.58 -31.38
N GLN A 97 -13.82 -0.07 -31.40
CA GLN A 97 -13.64 -1.43 -31.91
C GLN A 97 -12.78 -2.26 -30.96
N THR A 98 -13.40 -3.17 -30.20
CA THR A 98 -12.70 -4.02 -29.21
C THR A 98 -11.70 -5.01 -29.83
N SER A 99 -11.83 -5.29 -31.13
CA SER A 99 -10.88 -6.11 -31.90
C SER A 99 -9.72 -5.32 -32.52
N LEU A 100 -9.68 -3.98 -32.42
CA LEU A 100 -8.64 -3.15 -33.04
C LEU A 100 -7.64 -2.65 -31.98
N LEU A 101 -6.38 -3.05 -32.13
CA LEU A 101 -5.26 -2.62 -31.30
C LEU A 101 -4.23 -1.86 -32.15
N ALA A 102 -3.75 -0.73 -31.66
CA ALA A 102 -2.60 -0.01 -32.22
C ALA A 102 -1.36 -0.20 -31.34
N SER A 103 -0.17 -0.22 -31.95
CA SER A 103 1.11 -0.29 -31.23
C SER A 103 2.25 0.46 -31.92
N GLY A 104 3.21 0.94 -31.13
CA GLY A 104 4.41 1.61 -31.60
C GLY A 104 5.66 1.15 -30.84
N GLY A 105 6.80 1.14 -31.53
CA GLY A 105 8.07 0.64 -30.97
C GLY A 105 9.29 1.48 -31.30
N ASP A 106 10.45 1.00 -30.84
CA ASP A 106 11.77 1.62 -30.98
C ASP A 106 12.21 1.80 -32.44
N GLU A 107 11.69 0.99 -33.35
CA GLU A 107 11.89 1.03 -34.81
C GLU A 107 11.15 2.16 -35.55
N GLY A 108 10.34 2.94 -34.83
CA GLY A 108 9.57 4.05 -35.42
C GLY A 108 8.41 3.64 -36.33
N LEU A 109 7.97 2.37 -36.27
CA LEU A 109 6.78 1.89 -36.99
C LEU A 109 5.55 1.87 -36.07
N LEU A 110 4.45 2.47 -36.54
CA LEU A 110 3.10 2.25 -36.00
C LEU A 110 2.50 1.02 -36.69
N LYS A 111 1.83 0.15 -35.92
CA LYS A 111 1.16 -1.06 -36.42
C LYS A 111 -0.28 -1.12 -35.90
N LEU A 112 -1.17 -1.67 -36.73
CA LEU A 112 -2.54 -2.02 -36.35
C LEU A 112 -2.73 -3.53 -36.42
N TRP A 113 -3.46 -4.07 -35.45
CA TRP A 113 -3.72 -5.49 -35.30
C TRP A 113 -5.22 -5.76 -35.24
N HIS A 114 -5.69 -6.75 -36.00
CA HIS A 114 -7.07 -7.20 -35.91
C HIS A 114 -7.18 -8.49 -35.09
N LEU A 115 -7.76 -8.38 -33.90
CA LEU A 115 -7.86 -9.43 -32.91
C LEU A 115 -8.99 -10.45 -33.16
N ALA A 116 -9.64 -10.46 -34.34
CA ALA A 116 -10.38 -11.65 -34.76
C ALA A 116 -9.45 -12.71 -35.38
N ASP A 117 -8.40 -12.26 -36.09
CA ASP A 117 -7.60 -13.11 -37.00
C ASP A 117 -6.11 -13.19 -36.63
N ASP A 118 -5.69 -12.48 -35.56
CA ASP A 118 -4.28 -12.33 -35.12
C ASP A 118 -3.33 -11.74 -36.17
N THR A 119 -3.87 -10.97 -37.11
CA THR A 119 -3.10 -10.34 -38.21
C THR A 119 -2.67 -8.91 -37.88
N CYS A 120 -1.49 -8.52 -38.37
CA CYS A 120 -1.08 -7.12 -38.49
C CYS A 120 -1.79 -6.52 -39.71
N ALA A 121 -2.96 -5.91 -39.51
CA ALA A 121 -3.81 -5.37 -40.57
C ALA A 121 -3.15 -4.20 -41.34
N TRP A 122 -2.29 -3.43 -40.69
CA TRP A 122 -1.60 -2.28 -41.30
C TRP A 122 -0.27 -1.98 -40.60
N THR A 123 0.66 -1.32 -41.30
CA THR A 123 1.92 -0.80 -40.77
C THR A 123 2.21 0.53 -41.48
N SER A 124 2.63 1.55 -40.72
CA SER A 124 2.98 2.86 -41.26
C SER A 124 4.33 2.87 -41.98
N GLU A 125 4.61 3.95 -42.71
CA GLU A 125 6.01 4.35 -42.95
C GLU A 125 6.72 4.64 -41.61
N SER A 126 8.06 4.61 -41.59
CA SER A 126 8.80 4.89 -40.34
C SER A 126 8.84 6.39 -40.04
N PHE A 127 8.51 6.74 -38.80
CA PHE A 127 8.68 8.09 -38.26
C PHE A 127 10.16 8.44 -37.99
N ASN A 128 11.11 7.52 -38.22
CA ASN A 128 12.57 7.66 -37.99
C ASN A 128 13.01 7.95 -36.54
N GLU A 129 12.07 8.05 -35.61
CA GLU A 129 12.28 8.13 -34.17
C GLU A 129 11.48 7.04 -33.44
N LYS A 130 11.93 6.69 -32.22
CA LYS A 130 11.20 5.78 -31.32
C LYS A 130 9.79 6.32 -31.07
N ILE A 131 8.76 5.50 -31.24
CA ILE A 131 7.40 5.84 -30.79
C ILE A 131 7.34 5.63 -29.26
N LEU A 132 6.77 6.61 -28.54
CA LEU A 132 6.67 6.63 -27.08
C LEU A 132 5.20 6.72 -26.57
N SER A 133 4.28 7.31 -27.36
CA SER A 133 2.84 7.30 -27.08
C SER A 133 2.03 7.08 -28.35
N VAL A 134 0.90 6.37 -28.21
CA VAL A 134 -0.10 6.13 -29.25
C VAL A 134 -1.46 6.17 -28.58
N ALA A 135 -2.41 6.98 -29.07
CA ALA A 135 -3.80 6.90 -28.63
C ALA A 135 -4.79 7.33 -29.72
N PHE A 136 -5.84 6.52 -29.89
CA PHE A 136 -7.00 6.86 -30.72
C PHE A 136 -7.71 8.13 -30.21
N HIS A 137 -8.30 8.86 -31.14
CA HIS A 137 -9.13 10.02 -30.87
C HIS A 137 -10.41 9.62 -30.10
N PRO A 138 -10.85 10.37 -29.07
CA PRO A 138 -11.94 9.96 -28.18
C PRO A 138 -13.35 10.02 -28.79
N SER A 139 -13.62 10.95 -29.72
CA SER A 139 -14.93 11.13 -30.35
C SER A 139 -15.04 10.71 -31.83
N ALA A 140 -13.95 10.67 -32.59
CA ALA A 140 -13.92 10.46 -34.03
C ALA A 140 -13.23 9.13 -34.35
N ASN A 141 -13.86 8.27 -35.17
CA ASN A 141 -13.23 7.03 -35.62
C ASN A 141 -12.09 7.32 -36.61
N ASP A 142 -11.18 6.36 -36.78
CA ASP A 142 -10.10 6.36 -37.78
C ASP A 142 -9.05 7.49 -37.64
N VAL A 143 -8.99 8.15 -36.48
CA VAL A 143 -7.98 9.15 -36.12
C VAL A 143 -7.21 8.72 -34.87
N LEU A 144 -5.89 8.92 -34.85
CA LEU A 144 -5.04 8.74 -33.65
C LEU A 144 -3.85 9.71 -33.61
N HIS A 145 -3.30 9.94 -32.42
CA HIS A 145 -1.99 10.60 -32.28
C HIS A 145 -0.87 9.56 -32.14
N VAL A 146 0.33 9.96 -32.58
CA VAL A 146 1.60 9.27 -32.35
C VAL A 146 2.57 10.30 -31.80
N ALA A 147 3.12 10.08 -30.60
CA ALA A 147 4.24 10.85 -30.09
C ALA A 147 5.52 10.02 -30.21
N THR A 148 6.53 10.58 -30.87
CA THR A 148 7.86 9.98 -30.99
C THR A 148 8.79 10.52 -29.90
N SER A 149 10.11 10.45 -30.09
CA SER A 149 11.08 11.08 -29.18
C SER A 149 10.85 12.60 -29.09
N THR A 150 10.77 13.30 -30.22
CA THR A 150 10.63 14.76 -30.29
C THR A 150 9.44 15.24 -31.12
N GLY A 151 8.98 14.44 -32.09
CA GLY A 151 7.83 14.74 -32.93
C GLY A 151 6.49 14.37 -32.30
N LEU A 152 5.47 15.19 -32.57
CA LEU A 152 4.07 14.85 -32.33
C LEU A 152 3.34 14.82 -33.67
N HIS A 153 2.71 13.67 -33.95
CA HIS A 153 2.08 13.37 -35.23
C HIS A 153 0.64 12.94 -35.05
N LEU A 154 -0.13 13.14 -36.12
CA LEU A 154 -1.51 12.74 -36.28
C LEU A 154 -1.58 11.74 -37.44
N VAL A 155 -2.35 10.67 -37.28
CA VAL A 155 -2.49 9.61 -38.30
C VAL A 155 -3.97 9.38 -38.58
N TYR A 156 -4.30 9.33 -39.87
CA TYR A 156 -5.62 9.09 -40.41
C TYR A 156 -5.65 7.71 -41.05
N LEU A 157 -6.48 6.81 -40.54
CA LEU A 157 -6.55 5.42 -41.00
C LEU A 157 -7.37 5.28 -42.29
N ASP A 158 -8.42 6.10 -42.43
CA ASP A 158 -9.29 6.15 -43.60
C ASP A 158 -8.54 6.56 -44.88
N THR A 159 -7.59 7.50 -44.76
CA THR A 159 -6.69 7.91 -45.86
C THR A 159 -5.32 7.26 -45.81
N SER A 160 -4.99 6.52 -44.75
CA SER A 160 -3.64 5.97 -44.47
C SER A 160 -2.51 7.02 -44.51
N THR A 161 -2.80 8.27 -44.14
CA THR A 161 -1.84 9.39 -44.14
C THR A 161 -1.40 9.76 -42.73
N SER A 162 -0.22 10.39 -42.61
CA SER A 162 0.24 11.00 -41.36
C SER A 162 0.71 12.44 -41.58
N THR A 163 0.56 13.27 -40.55
CA THR A 163 0.92 14.69 -40.56
C THR A 163 1.58 15.07 -39.23
N ALA A 164 2.71 15.76 -39.25
CA ALA A 164 3.29 16.34 -38.05
C ALA A 164 2.43 17.53 -37.56
N ILE A 165 2.19 17.60 -36.25
CA ILE A 165 1.38 18.66 -35.60
C ILE A 165 2.16 19.46 -34.55
N GLY A 166 3.35 18.99 -34.15
CA GLY A 166 4.24 19.69 -33.23
C GLY A 166 5.63 19.05 -33.14
N VAL A 167 6.61 19.80 -32.68
CA VAL A 167 8.00 19.34 -32.44
C VAL A 167 8.49 19.91 -31.11
N HIS A 168 9.12 19.09 -30.29
CA HIS A 168 9.62 19.42 -28.96
C HIS A 168 11.16 19.53 -28.92
N PRO A 169 11.73 20.39 -28.04
CA PRO A 169 13.18 20.56 -27.93
C PRO A 169 13.87 19.42 -27.18
N ASN A 170 13.12 18.57 -26.48
CA ASN A 170 13.60 17.44 -25.69
C ASN A 170 12.57 16.29 -25.76
N THR A 171 12.89 15.16 -25.13
CA THR A 171 12.08 13.95 -25.19
C THR A 171 10.64 14.16 -24.67
N ILE A 172 9.65 13.76 -25.46
CA ILE A 172 8.25 13.68 -25.03
C ILE A 172 8.11 12.52 -24.03
N THR A 173 7.52 12.81 -22.87
CA THR A 173 7.39 11.86 -21.74
C THR A 173 5.96 11.42 -21.45
N GLY A 174 4.98 12.02 -22.14
CA GLY A 174 3.60 11.57 -22.20
C GLY A 174 2.77 12.47 -23.12
N ALA A 175 1.73 11.90 -23.75
CA ALA A 175 0.78 12.63 -24.58
C ALA A 175 -0.64 12.06 -24.43
N THR A 176 -1.67 12.91 -24.55
CA THR A 176 -3.07 12.52 -24.31
C THR A 176 -4.05 13.49 -25.01
N TRP A 177 -5.22 13.00 -25.40
CA TRP A 177 -6.29 13.82 -25.98
C TRP A 177 -7.12 14.53 -24.90
N ASN A 178 -7.65 15.72 -25.18
CA ASN A 178 -8.77 16.28 -24.40
C ASN A 178 -10.10 15.56 -24.73
N ASP A 179 -11.21 15.93 -24.08
CA ASP A 179 -12.46 15.13 -24.13
C ASP A 179 -13.04 14.96 -25.54
N ASP A 180 -13.12 16.06 -26.31
CA ASP A 180 -13.68 16.10 -27.67
C ASP A 180 -12.64 15.88 -28.78
N GLY A 181 -11.36 15.74 -28.41
CA GLY A 181 -10.22 15.63 -29.32
C GLY A 181 -9.86 16.91 -30.08
N SER A 182 -10.32 18.09 -29.65
CA SER A 182 -9.88 19.37 -30.23
C SER A 182 -8.42 19.74 -29.89
N LEU A 183 -7.80 19.11 -28.88
CA LEU A 183 -6.42 19.33 -28.46
C LEU A 183 -5.68 18.02 -28.17
N VAL A 184 -4.41 17.95 -28.58
CA VAL A 184 -3.44 16.95 -28.08
C VAL A 184 -2.54 17.60 -27.04
N LEU A 185 -2.65 17.15 -25.80
CA LEU A 185 -1.81 17.57 -24.68
C LEU A 185 -0.53 16.73 -24.62
N SER A 186 0.58 17.34 -24.21
CA SER A 186 1.90 16.70 -24.16
C SER A 186 2.76 17.24 -23.00
N VAL A 187 3.62 16.40 -22.44
CA VAL A 187 4.62 16.77 -21.42
C VAL A 187 6.01 16.34 -21.84
N CYS A 188 6.97 17.26 -21.76
CA CYS A 188 8.31 17.12 -22.30
C CYS A 188 9.38 17.25 -21.19
N GLN A 189 10.56 16.66 -21.40
CA GLN A 189 11.69 16.73 -20.47
C GLN A 189 12.31 18.15 -20.35
N ASP A 190 11.86 19.11 -21.15
CA ASP A 190 12.11 20.55 -20.97
C ASP A 190 11.35 21.16 -19.77
N ASN A 191 10.57 20.34 -19.05
CA ASN A 191 9.69 20.74 -17.94
C ASN A 191 8.55 21.70 -18.35
N VAL A 192 8.05 21.57 -19.58
CA VAL A 192 6.87 22.29 -20.10
C VAL A 192 5.75 21.31 -20.46
N VAL A 193 4.51 21.65 -20.08
CA VAL A 193 3.27 21.05 -20.59
C VAL A 193 2.75 21.90 -21.76
N ARG A 194 2.31 21.26 -22.85
CA ARG A 194 1.78 21.93 -24.06
C ARG A 194 0.46 21.32 -24.49
N GLY A 195 -0.37 22.10 -25.16
CA GLY A 195 -1.54 21.65 -25.92
C GLY A 195 -1.45 22.16 -27.35
N TRP A 196 -1.54 21.23 -28.29
CA TRP A 196 -1.49 21.48 -29.73
C TRP A 196 -2.90 21.38 -30.32
N ASP A 197 -3.29 22.32 -31.18
CA ASP A 197 -4.42 22.08 -32.09
C ASP A 197 -3.90 21.21 -33.24
N PRO A 198 -4.43 19.97 -33.40
CA PRO A 198 -3.93 19.00 -34.35
C PRO A 198 -4.37 19.28 -35.80
N ARG A 199 -5.33 20.20 -36.02
CA ARG A 199 -5.85 20.55 -37.36
C ARG A 199 -5.13 21.75 -37.96
N THR A 200 -4.68 22.69 -37.11
CA THR A 200 -3.85 23.84 -37.53
C THR A 200 -2.33 23.60 -37.36
N ALA A 201 -1.92 22.55 -36.64
CA ALA A 201 -0.53 22.26 -36.28
C ALA A 201 0.14 23.41 -35.49
N THR A 202 -0.59 24.00 -34.54
CA THR A 202 -0.11 25.14 -33.73
C THR A 202 -0.13 24.82 -32.22
N GLU A 203 0.90 25.25 -31.49
CA GLU A 203 0.90 25.28 -30.02
C GLU A 203 -0.18 26.29 -29.56
N ALA A 204 -1.30 25.78 -29.03
CA ALA A 204 -2.44 26.59 -28.62
C ALA A 204 -2.33 27.05 -27.15
N LEU A 205 -1.60 26.28 -26.32
CA LEU A 205 -1.33 26.59 -24.92
C LEU A 205 -0.03 25.94 -24.45
N SER A 206 0.67 26.57 -23.51
CA SER A 206 1.81 25.97 -22.82
C SER A 206 2.05 26.57 -21.42
N ALA A 207 2.70 25.81 -20.55
CA ALA A 207 3.06 26.23 -19.19
C ALA A 207 4.31 25.51 -18.64
N PRO A 208 5.19 26.18 -17.88
CA PRO A 208 6.20 25.53 -17.07
C PRO A 208 5.57 24.66 -15.98
N MET A 209 5.98 23.40 -15.87
CA MET A 209 5.42 22.41 -14.95
C MET A 209 6.40 22.02 -13.82
N HIS A 210 6.55 20.71 -13.57
CA HIS A 210 7.37 20.14 -12.51
C HIS A 210 8.85 20.55 -12.64
N GLN A 211 9.54 20.81 -11.52
CA GLN A 211 10.93 21.31 -11.51
C GLN A 211 11.99 20.20 -11.31
N GLY A 212 11.61 18.95 -11.58
CA GLY A 212 12.44 17.77 -11.40
C GLY A 212 13.46 17.57 -12.52
N ARG A 213 14.18 16.44 -12.45
CA ARG A 213 15.13 15.99 -13.49
C ARG A 213 14.70 14.71 -14.20
N LYS A 214 13.52 14.18 -13.85
CA LYS A 214 12.96 12.91 -14.31
C LYS A 214 11.70 13.17 -15.13
N ALA A 215 11.36 12.20 -15.97
CA ALA A 215 10.13 12.20 -16.76
C ALA A 215 8.89 12.52 -15.90
N ALA A 216 8.00 13.32 -16.48
CA ALA A 216 6.64 13.52 -16.00
C ALA A 216 5.66 12.75 -16.89
N SER A 217 4.45 12.54 -16.41
CA SER A 217 3.34 11.96 -17.17
C SER A 217 2.11 12.86 -17.12
N ILE A 218 1.17 12.63 -18.03
CA ILE A 218 -0.04 13.43 -18.17
C ILE A 218 -1.25 12.53 -18.41
N ALA A 219 -2.38 12.87 -17.79
CA ALA A 219 -3.69 12.33 -18.13
C ALA A 219 -4.69 13.49 -18.24
N PHE A 220 -5.53 13.48 -19.27
CA PHE A 220 -6.70 14.33 -19.30
C PHE A 220 -7.68 13.88 -18.20
N ALA A 221 -8.32 14.83 -17.52
CA ALA A 221 -9.13 14.54 -16.35
C ALA A 221 -10.63 14.50 -16.67
N TYR A 222 -11.22 15.64 -17.03
CA TYR A 222 -12.62 15.83 -17.43
C TYR A 222 -12.84 17.32 -17.80
N ASP A 223 -13.98 17.68 -18.39
CA ASP A 223 -14.35 19.05 -18.80
C ASP A 223 -13.26 19.76 -19.63
N MET A 224 -12.42 20.59 -18.98
CA MET A 224 -11.22 21.25 -19.56
C MET A 224 -10.03 21.18 -18.58
N TYR A 225 -9.91 20.08 -17.83
CA TYR A 225 -8.88 19.87 -16.83
C TYR A 225 -7.95 18.70 -17.19
N CYS A 226 -6.67 18.80 -16.83
CA CYS A 226 -5.73 17.68 -16.91
C CYS A 226 -4.85 17.58 -15.66
N VAL A 227 -4.35 16.37 -15.39
CA VAL A 227 -3.42 16.08 -14.30
C VAL A 227 -2.05 15.81 -14.90
N THR A 228 -1.03 16.54 -14.44
CA THR A 228 0.38 16.16 -14.65
C THR A 228 0.94 15.56 -13.36
N ALA A 229 1.77 14.53 -13.49
CA ALA A 229 2.43 13.88 -12.37
C ALA A 229 3.94 13.85 -12.63
N GLY A 230 4.73 14.25 -11.63
CA GLY A 230 6.17 14.41 -11.81
C GLY A 230 6.91 14.62 -10.50
N PHE A 231 8.00 15.38 -10.55
CA PHE A 231 8.93 15.56 -9.44
C PHE A 231 9.19 17.04 -9.17
N SER A 232 9.20 17.41 -7.90
CA SER A 232 9.64 18.74 -7.45
C SER A 232 11.15 18.92 -7.63
N LYS A 233 11.63 20.16 -7.44
CA LYS A 233 13.07 20.49 -7.39
C LYS A 233 13.84 19.63 -6.35
N LEU A 234 13.20 19.27 -5.24
CA LEU A 234 13.75 18.42 -4.17
C LEU A 234 13.60 16.91 -4.44
N GLN A 235 13.12 16.51 -5.62
CA GLN A 235 12.80 15.14 -6.01
C GLN A 235 11.67 14.46 -5.19
N GLU A 236 10.92 15.20 -4.36
CA GLU A 236 9.60 14.73 -3.89
C GLU A 236 8.65 14.56 -5.09
N ARG A 237 7.90 13.46 -5.14
CA ARG A 237 6.88 13.20 -6.17
C ARG A 237 5.65 14.05 -5.94
N GLU A 238 5.06 14.60 -7.00
CA GLU A 238 3.95 15.56 -6.91
C GLU A 238 2.99 15.50 -8.10
N LEU A 239 1.74 15.90 -7.86
CA LEU A 239 0.70 16.10 -8.87
C LEU A 239 0.39 17.58 -9.03
N PHE A 240 0.06 18.01 -10.24
CA PHE A 240 -0.61 19.27 -10.51
C PHE A 240 -1.95 19.04 -11.23
N LEU A 241 -2.99 19.78 -10.84
CA LEU A 241 -4.22 19.91 -11.64
C LEU A 241 -4.17 21.22 -12.43
N TRP A 242 -4.40 21.16 -13.73
CA TRP A 242 -4.42 22.30 -14.64
C TRP A 242 -5.83 22.58 -15.14
N ASP A 243 -6.13 23.85 -15.40
CA ASP A 243 -7.28 24.28 -16.20
C ASP A 243 -6.76 24.75 -17.56
N LEU A 244 -7.15 24.06 -18.63
CA LEU A 244 -6.69 24.36 -19.99
C LEU A 244 -7.13 25.76 -20.47
N ARG A 245 -8.14 26.37 -19.82
CA ARG A 245 -8.58 27.74 -20.07
C ARG A 245 -7.72 28.80 -19.38
N SER A 246 -6.78 28.40 -18.49
CA SER A 246 -5.89 29.32 -17.78
C SER A 246 -4.55 28.68 -17.39
N MET A 247 -3.72 28.41 -18.39
CA MET A 247 -2.41 27.76 -18.24
C MET A 247 -1.30 28.65 -17.63
N THR A 248 -1.64 29.61 -16.76
CA THR A 248 -0.67 30.50 -16.10
C THR A 248 -0.01 29.86 -14.87
N ARG A 249 -0.72 28.94 -14.21
CA ARG A 249 -0.29 28.17 -13.04
C ARG A 249 -1.24 26.98 -12.84
N PRO A 250 -0.83 25.89 -12.18
CA PRO A 250 -1.77 24.84 -11.82
C PRO A 250 -2.79 25.37 -10.78
N MET A 251 -4.02 24.86 -10.85
CA MET A 251 -5.08 25.15 -9.87
C MET A 251 -4.71 24.64 -8.48
N GLY A 252 -4.07 23.47 -8.43
CA GLY A 252 -3.75 22.76 -7.20
C GLY A 252 -2.53 21.88 -7.37
N ARG A 253 -1.87 21.61 -6.24
CA ARG A 253 -0.68 20.78 -6.11
C ARG A 253 -0.89 19.80 -4.96
N GLU A 254 -0.57 18.54 -5.19
CA GLU A 254 -0.48 17.50 -4.15
C GLU A 254 0.96 16.99 -4.08
N ARG A 255 1.48 16.71 -2.87
CA ARG A 255 2.78 16.04 -2.70
C ARG A 255 2.53 14.60 -2.27
N VAL A 256 3.12 13.66 -2.99
CA VAL A 256 2.77 12.24 -2.87
C VAL A 256 3.68 11.53 -1.86
N ASP A 257 5.00 11.61 -2.06
CA ASP A 257 6.06 11.03 -1.20
C ASP A 257 7.47 11.40 -1.76
N THR A 258 8.52 10.69 -1.33
CA THR A 258 9.93 10.87 -1.73
C THR A 258 10.47 9.71 -2.59
N SER A 259 9.62 8.80 -3.07
CA SER A 259 10.05 7.61 -3.82
C SER A 259 10.57 7.97 -5.23
N THR A 260 11.35 7.08 -5.83
CA THR A 260 12.14 7.41 -7.03
C THR A 260 11.46 7.13 -8.36
N GLY A 261 10.34 6.39 -8.37
CA GLY A 261 9.63 5.94 -9.57
C GLY A 261 8.85 7.03 -10.30
N VAL A 262 8.82 6.97 -11.64
CA VAL A 262 7.93 7.83 -12.45
C VAL A 262 6.48 7.45 -12.14
N LEU A 263 5.64 8.44 -11.86
CA LEU A 263 4.21 8.27 -11.58
C LEU A 263 3.40 8.03 -12.87
N LEU A 264 2.29 7.31 -12.74
CA LEU A 264 1.28 7.14 -13.78
C LEU A 264 -0.11 7.49 -13.21
N PRO A 265 -0.69 8.66 -13.57
CA PRO A 265 -2.05 9.02 -13.21
C PRO A 265 -3.04 8.35 -14.17
N LEU A 266 -3.98 7.58 -13.64
CA LEU A 266 -5.12 7.04 -14.38
C LEU A 266 -6.39 7.75 -13.88
N VAL A 267 -6.95 8.65 -14.70
CA VAL A 267 -8.20 9.34 -14.38
C VAL A 267 -9.40 8.60 -14.95
N ASP A 268 -10.49 8.59 -14.19
CA ASP A 268 -11.81 8.15 -14.60
C ASP A 268 -12.69 9.40 -14.76
N PRO A 269 -12.93 9.89 -15.99
CA PRO A 269 -13.59 11.18 -16.22
C PRO A 269 -15.02 11.21 -15.68
N ASP A 270 -15.76 10.12 -15.87
CA ASP A 270 -17.17 9.97 -15.47
C ASP A 270 -17.34 10.13 -13.95
N THR A 271 -16.43 9.54 -13.16
CA THR A 271 -16.50 9.56 -11.69
C THR A 271 -15.61 10.60 -11.03
N LYS A 272 -14.70 11.23 -11.78
CA LYS A 272 -13.68 12.18 -11.30
C LYS A 272 -12.69 11.57 -10.31
N LEU A 273 -12.53 10.25 -10.34
CA LEU A 273 -11.55 9.50 -9.55
C LEU A 273 -10.19 9.45 -10.26
N LEU A 274 -9.11 9.56 -9.48
CA LEU A 274 -7.73 9.41 -9.92
C LEU A 274 -7.09 8.25 -9.18
N PHE A 275 -6.58 7.28 -9.93
CA PHE A 275 -5.74 6.19 -9.42
C PHE A 275 -4.28 6.46 -9.78
N LEU A 276 -3.40 6.34 -8.80
CA LEU A 276 -2.00 6.76 -8.92
C LEU A 276 -1.07 5.68 -8.35
N GLY A 277 -0.11 5.25 -9.16
CA GLY A 277 1.05 4.48 -8.73
C GLY A 277 2.23 4.79 -9.63
N GLY A 278 3.45 4.54 -9.14
CA GLY A 278 4.68 4.78 -9.89
C GLY A 278 5.60 3.55 -10.01
N ARG A 279 6.57 3.66 -10.91
CA ARG A 279 7.54 2.60 -11.23
C ARG A 279 8.36 2.19 -9.99
N GLY A 280 8.01 1.06 -9.38
CA GLY A 280 8.67 0.51 -8.19
C GLY A 280 7.84 0.59 -6.90
N ASP A 281 6.68 1.26 -6.93
CA ASP A 281 5.78 1.37 -5.77
C ASP A 281 5.13 0.02 -5.43
N ARG A 282 4.71 -0.17 -4.17
CA ARG A 282 3.90 -1.33 -3.74
C ARG A 282 2.50 -0.91 -3.27
N SER A 283 1.99 0.20 -3.81
CA SER A 283 0.64 0.68 -3.52
C SER A 283 0.08 1.55 -4.63
N VAL A 284 -1.23 1.44 -4.89
CA VAL A 284 -1.99 2.38 -5.72
C VAL A 284 -2.84 3.27 -4.80
N LYS A 285 -2.61 4.58 -4.89
CA LYS A 285 -3.32 5.65 -4.17
C LYS A 285 -4.54 6.09 -4.99
N ALA A 286 -5.71 6.19 -4.36
CA ALA A 286 -6.94 6.67 -4.97
C ALA A 286 -7.33 8.04 -4.39
N TYR A 287 -7.70 8.97 -5.27
CA TYR A 287 -8.13 10.34 -4.97
C TYR A 287 -9.44 10.66 -5.69
N GLU A 288 -10.23 11.59 -5.17
CA GLU A 288 -11.29 12.29 -5.91
C GLU A 288 -10.77 13.68 -6.31
N ILE A 289 -10.88 14.03 -7.59
CA ILE A 289 -10.46 15.35 -8.09
C ILE A 289 -11.60 16.35 -7.85
N GLN A 290 -11.29 17.48 -7.22
CA GLN A 290 -12.24 18.53 -6.86
C GLN A 290 -11.79 19.91 -7.35
N GLN A 291 -12.74 20.78 -7.71
CA GLN A 291 -12.47 22.16 -8.13
C GLN A 291 -12.19 23.12 -6.95
N LYS A 292 -12.24 22.61 -5.71
CA LYS A 292 -12.00 23.36 -4.46
C LYS A 292 -11.03 22.55 -3.59
N ALA A 293 -10.36 23.21 -2.64
CA ALA A 293 -9.43 22.53 -1.74
C ALA A 293 -10.18 21.57 -0.77
N PRO A 294 -9.69 20.34 -0.55
CA PRO A 294 -8.53 19.71 -1.17
C PRO A 294 -8.80 19.29 -2.64
N ILE A 295 -7.97 19.78 -3.57
CA ILE A 295 -8.16 19.59 -5.02
C ILE A 295 -7.92 18.14 -5.45
N PHE A 296 -7.03 17.44 -4.76
CA PHE A 296 -6.91 16.00 -4.77
C PHE A 296 -7.36 15.52 -3.38
N ALA A 297 -8.61 15.12 -3.24
CA ALA A 297 -9.14 14.62 -1.97
C ALA A 297 -8.72 13.14 -1.81
N PRO A 298 -7.84 12.78 -0.86
CA PRO A 298 -7.39 11.40 -0.71
C PRO A 298 -8.56 10.50 -0.24
N LEU A 299 -8.70 9.33 -0.86
CA LEU A 299 -9.72 8.35 -0.50
C LEU A 299 -9.09 7.13 0.19
N GLN A 300 -8.30 6.35 -0.55
CA GLN A 300 -7.79 5.06 -0.10
C GLN A 300 -6.42 4.78 -0.72
N THR A 301 -5.48 4.27 0.07
CA THR A 301 -4.25 3.65 -0.46
C THR A 301 -4.43 2.13 -0.42
N THR A 302 -4.15 1.44 -1.52
CA THR A 302 -4.31 -0.01 -1.65
C THR A 302 -2.95 -0.63 -1.91
N ALA A 303 -2.50 -1.54 -1.05
CA ALA A 303 -1.23 -2.24 -1.25
C ALA A 303 -1.33 -3.26 -2.41
N VAL A 304 -0.22 -3.45 -3.13
CA VAL A 304 -0.02 -4.52 -4.12
C VAL A 304 1.20 -5.37 -3.72
N ALA A 305 1.19 -6.66 -4.05
CA ALA A 305 2.17 -7.60 -3.54
C ALA A 305 3.52 -7.51 -4.26
N THR A 306 3.48 -7.32 -5.58
CA THR A 306 4.67 -7.02 -6.42
C THR A 306 4.84 -5.52 -6.58
N SER A 307 6.05 -5.08 -6.95
CA SER A 307 6.27 -3.67 -7.24
C SER A 307 5.71 -3.31 -8.62
N THR A 308 4.88 -2.27 -8.68
CA THR A 308 4.21 -1.79 -9.90
C THR A 308 5.23 -1.34 -10.95
N TRP A 309 5.10 -1.86 -12.17
CA TRP A 309 5.90 -1.45 -13.33
C TRP A 309 5.09 -0.58 -14.30
N GLY A 310 3.76 -0.75 -14.30
CA GLY A 310 2.79 0.06 -15.04
C GLY A 310 1.38 -0.22 -14.50
N LEU A 311 0.42 0.62 -14.89
CA LEU A 311 -0.99 0.49 -14.52
C LEU A 311 -1.87 0.62 -15.78
N THR A 312 -3.04 -0.03 -15.77
CA THR A 312 -4.13 0.31 -16.71
C THR A 312 -5.49 0.21 -16.01
N ARG A 313 -6.52 0.88 -16.52
CA ARG A 313 -7.90 0.82 -16.00
C ARG A 313 -8.79 0.06 -16.97
N LEU A 314 -9.64 -0.84 -16.47
CA LEU A 314 -10.68 -1.46 -17.30
C LEU A 314 -11.72 -0.41 -17.71
N PRO A 315 -12.33 -0.51 -18.91
CA PRO A 315 -13.53 0.24 -19.26
C PRO A 315 -14.64 0.07 -18.22
N LYS A 316 -15.48 1.09 -18.03
CA LYS A 316 -16.53 1.11 -17.00
C LYS A 316 -17.51 -0.07 -17.14
N GLN A 317 -17.77 -0.46 -18.39
CA GLN A 317 -18.64 -1.55 -18.80
C GLN A 317 -18.14 -2.94 -18.38
N ALA A 318 -16.89 -3.08 -17.94
CA ALA A 318 -16.28 -4.33 -17.46
C ALA A 318 -16.11 -4.39 -15.92
N CYS A 319 -16.62 -3.39 -15.18
CA CYS A 319 -16.67 -3.41 -13.71
C CYS A 319 -17.97 -4.09 -13.23
N ASP A 320 -17.94 -4.87 -12.15
CA ASP A 320 -19.16 -5.50 -11.63
C ASP A 320 -20.02 -4.51 -10.83
N THR A 321 -21.08 -4.05 -11.48
CA THR A 321 -22.07 -3.13 -10.93
C THR A 321 -22.84 -3.65 -9.71
N ARG A 322 -22.87 -4.98 -9.46
CA ARG A 322 -23.57 -5.58 -8.31
C ARG A 322 -22.85 -5.31 -6.99
N GLU A 323 -21.52 -5.46 -6.99
CA GLU A 323 -20.66 -5.22 -5.83
C GLU A 323 -20.31 -3.72 -5.67
N CYS A 324 -20.98 -2.85 -6.42
CA CYS A 324 -20.69 -1.42 -6.50
C CYS A 324 -19.23 -1.12 -6.88
N GLU A 325 -18.62 -1.95 -7.74
CA GLU A 325 -17.30 -1.68 -8.31
C GLU A 325 -17.39 -0.50 -9.28
N VAL A 326 -16.75 0.61 -8.93
CA VAL A 326 -16.77 1.85 -9.74
C VAL A 326 -15.55 1.97 -10.66
N ALA A 327 -14.49 1.21 -10.39
CA ALA A 327 -13.32 1.02 -11.25
C ALA A 327 -12.58 -0.28 -10.91
N ARG A 328 -11.97 -0.90 -11.93
CA ARG A 328 -10.93 -1.92 -11.75
C ARG A 328 -9.63 -1.45 -12.38
N VAL A 329 -8.54 -1.50 -11.62
CA VAL A 329 -7.18 -1.15 -12.05
C VAL A 329 -6.34 -2.43 -12.09
N LEU A 330 -5.50 -2.58 -13.11
CA LEU A 330 -4.54 -3.67 -13.21
C LEU A 330 -3.14 -3.12 -12.99
N SER A 331 -2.40 -3.70 -12.02
CA SER A 331 -0.99 -3.38 -11.77
C SER A 331 -0.11 -4.49 -12.32
N VAL A 332 0.65 -4.20 -13.39
CA VAL A 332 1.69 -5.12 -13.88
C VAL A 332 2.92 -5.01 -12.99
N GLY A 333 3.54 -6.15 -12.66
CA GLY A 333 4.72 -6.25 -11.82
C GLY A 333 5.58 -7.46 -12.20
N ALA A 334 6.29 -8.04 -11.23
CA ALA A 334 7.30 -9.07 -11.47
C ALA A 334 6.69 -10.44 -11.86
N GLY A 335 6.50 -10.65 -13.17
CA GLY A 335 5.93 -11.89 -13.74
C GLY A 335 4.42 -12.04 -13.52
N THR A 336 3.75 -10.97 -13.09
CA THR A 336 2.33 -10.97 -12.71
C THR A 336 1.61 -9.69 -13.13
N ILE A 337 0.29 -9.78 -13.29
CA ILE A 337 -0.61 -8.62 -13.30
C ILE A 337 -1.67 -8.82 -12.21
N GLU A 338 -1.71 -7.89 -11.26
CA GLU A 338 -2.60 -7.90 -10.08
C GLU A 338 -3.83 -7.02 -10.34
N PRO A 339 -5.06 -7.57 -10.33
CA PRO A 339 -6.28 -6.77 -10.35
C PRO A 339 -6.56 -6.11 -8.99
N ILE A 340 -7.00 -4.86 -9.04
CA ILE A 340 -7.43 -4.06 -7.89
C ILE A 340 -8.86 -3.57 -8.16
N SER A 341 -9.82 -4.09 -7.42
CA SER A 341 -11.23 -3.69 -7.47
C SER A 341 -11.48 -2.54 -6.50
N TYR A 342 -12.08 -1.45 -6.99
CA TYR A 342 -12.47 -0.31 -6.17
C TYR A 342 -13.99 -0.24 -6.06
N THR A 343 -14.52 -0.61 -4.89
CA THR A 343 -15.96 -0.69 -4.60
C THR A 343 -16.43 0.43 -3.68
N VAL A 344 -17.71 0.79 -3.75
CA VAL A 344 -18.36 1.69 -2.78
C VAL A 344 -19.39 0.89 -1.98
N PRO A 345 -19.08 0.45 -0.74
CA PRO A 345 -19.96 -0.45 0.01
C PRO A 345 -21.35 0.15 0.27
N ARG A 346 -22.40 -0.55 -0.18
CA ARG A 346 -23.80 -0.14 0.03
C ARG A 346 -24.66 -1.32 0.45
N LYS A 347 -25.49 -1.10 1.47
CA LYS A 347 -26.35 -2.11 2.12
C LYS A 347 -27.32 -2.83 1.16
N GLU A 348 -27.72 -2.17 0.08
CA GLU A 348 -28.75 -2.64 -0.86
C GLU A 348 -28.19 -2.95 -2.25
N ALA A 349 -26.86 -2.92 -2.42
CA ALA A 349 -26.15 -3.14 -3.69
C ALA A 349 -26.57 -4.43 -4.41
N ALA A 350 -26.53 -5.57 -3.70
CA ALA A 350 -26.88 -6.88 -4.23
C ALA A 350 -28.36 -7.07 -4.61
N ALA A 351 -29.23 -6.10 -4.29
CA ALA A 351 -30.67 -6.14 -4.56
C ALA A 351 -31.15 -5.02 -5.50
N VAL A 352 -30.44 -3.88 -5.56
CA VAL A 352 -30.84 -2.68 -6.31
C VAL A 352 -29.62 -2.05 -6.96
N PHE A 353 -29.64 -1.89 -8.29
CA PHE A 353 -28.60 -1.19 -9.04
C PHE A 353 -28.43 0.26 -8.57
N GLN A 354 -27.21 0.61 -8.16
CA GLN A 354 -26.90 1.89 -7.52
C GLN A 354 -26.57 2.97 -8.56
N ALA A 355 -27.57 3.37 -9.35
CA ALA A 355 -27.41 4.24 -10.52
C ALA A 355 -26.67 5.57 -10.24
N ASP A 356 -26.74 6.13 -9.03
CA ASP A 356 -26.01 7.36 -8.70
C ASP A 356 -24.48 7.15 -8.57
N LEU A 357 -23.99 5.92 -8.43
CA LEU A 357 -22.56 5.59 -8.54
C LEU A 357 -22.07 5.54 -9.99
N TYR A 358 -22.98 5.37 -10.95
CA TYR A 358 -22.67 5.11 -12.36
C TYR A 358 -23.24 6.18 -13.29
N PRO A 359 -22.55 7.33 -13.43
CA PRO A 359 -22.81 8.26 -14.53
C PRO A 359 -22.70 7.58 -15.89
N ASN A 360 -23.30 8.18 -16.92
CA ASN A 360 -23.09 7.73 -18.30
C ASN A 360 -21.59 7.79 -18.63
N THR A 361 -21.09 6.73 -19.24
CA THR A 361 -19.68 6.52 -19.61
C THR A 361 -19.53 6.63 -21.12
N ARG A 362 -18.31 6.87 -21.62
CA ARG A 362 -18.06 6.81 -23.08
C ARG A 362 -18.49 5.45 -23.65
N GLY A 363 -19.34 5.50 -24.67
CA GLY A 363 -19.85 4.35 -25.42
C GLY A 363 -18.91 3.89 -26.53
N ALA A 364 -19.33 2.88 -27.29
CA ALA A 364 -18.56 2.34 -28.42
C ALA A 364 -18.92 3.00 -29.77
N THR A 365 -19.94 3.87 -29.79
CA THR A 365 -20.34 4.63 -31.00
C THR A 365 -19.51 5.92 -31.12
N PRO A 366 -18.81 6.16 -32.25
CA PRO A 366 -18.15 7.44 -32.49
C PRO A 366 -19.17 8.55 -32.73
N ALA A 367 -18.86 9.76 -32.26
CA ALA A 367 -19.68 10.95 -32.51
C ALA A 367 -19.41 11.57 -33.89
N LEU A 368 -18.23 11.32 -34.47
CA LEU A 368 -17.78 11.84 -35.77
C LEU A 368 -17.04 10.78 -36.58
N LEU A 369 -17.02 10.96 -37.90
CA LEU A 369 -16.10 10.28 -38.81
C LEU A 369 -14.85 11.14 -39.05
N ALA A 370 -13.70 10.53 -39.36
CA ALA A 370 -12.45 11.25 -39.63
C ALA A 370 -12.58 12.43 -40.61
N PRO A 371 -13.31 12.35 -41.76
CA PRO A 371 -13.52 13.49 -42.64
C PRO A 371 -14.23 14.66 -41.95
N GLN A 372 -15.30 14.40 -41.20
CA GLN A 372 -16.10 15.45 -40.56
C GLN A 372 -15.27 16.25 -39.53
N TRP A 373 -14.41 15.56 -38.80
CA TRP A 373 -13.51 16.19 -37.83
C TRP A 373 -12.37 16.97 -38.51
N ARG A 374 -11.81 16.45 -39.61
CA ARG A 374 -10.84 17.18 -40.46
C ARG A 374 -11.44 18.48 -41.01
N ASP A 375 -12.69 18.43 -41.46
CA ASP A 375 -13.44 19.57 -42.00
C ASP A 375 -13.87 20.58 -40.91
N GLY A 376 -13.44 20.39 -39.66
CA GLY A 376 -13.56 21.35 -38.56
C GLY A 376 -14.60 21.01 -37.50
N ALA A 377 -15.38 19.92 -37.64
CA ALA A 377 -16.34 19.52 -36.61
C ALA A 377 -15.63 19.09 -35.31
N SER A 378 -16.22 19.43 -34.17
CA SER A 378 -15.78 18.99 -32.85
C SER A 378 -17.02 18.60 -32.04
N ALA A 379 -16.96 17.45 -31.37
CA ALA A 379 -18.08 16.89 -30.60
C ALA A 379 -17.54 16.07 -29.42
N PRO A 380 -18.20 16.11 -28.24
CA PRO A 380 -17.85 15.22 -27.14
C PRO A 380 -18.18 13.75 -27.49
N PRO A 381 -17.57 12.76 -26.82
CA PRO A 381 -17.86 11.36 -27.05
C PRO A 381 -19.32 11.01 -26.74
N VAL A 382 -19.89 10.04 -27.46
CA VAL A 382 -21.25 9.55 -27.16
C VAL A 382 -21.25 8.88 -25.79
N LEU A 383 -22.08 9.35 -24.86
CA LEU A 383 -22.18 8.80 -23.51
C LEU A 383 -23.36 7.84 -23.37
N GLU A 384 -23.07 6.59 -22.99
CA GLU A 384 -24.05 5.52 -22.76
C GLU A 384 -24.25 5.25 -21.27
N PRO A 385 -25.47 4.89 -20.81
CA PRO A 385 -25.70 4.50 -19.43
C PRO A 385 -25.04 3.14 -19.13
N VAL A 386 -24.31 3.05 -18.02
CA VAL A 386 -23.79 1.77 -17.50
C VAL A 386 -24.98 0.86 -17.16
N ARG A 387 -25.00 -0.35 -17.73
CA ARG A 387 -26.10 -1.31 -17.53
C ARG A 387 -25.79 -2.23 -16.36
N PRO A 388 -26.80 -2.70 -15.59
CA PRO A 388 -26.58 -3.67 -14.53
C PRO A 388 -26.04 -5.00 -15.08
N THR A 389 -25.11 -5.63 -14.36
CA THR A 389 -24.56 -6.95 -14.69
C THR A 389 -25.68 -7.99 -14.65
N SER A 390 -26.12 -8.51 -15.81
CA SER A 390 -27.29 -9.39 -15.90
C SER A 390 -27.03 -10.79 -15.32
N ALA A 391 -28.01 -11.35 -14.63
CA ALA A 391 -27.86 -12.59 -13.86
C ALA A 391 -27.90 -13.83 -14.77
N SER A 392 -26.74 -14.25 -15.27
CA SER A 392 -26.54 -15.58 -15.86
C SER A 392 -25.44 -16.34 -15.12
N LEU A 393 -25.64 -17.66 -15.03
CA LEU A 393 -24.63 -18.63 -14.61
C LEU A 393 -23.55 -18.80 -15.70
N VAL A 394 -22.49 -19.54 -15.35
CA VAL A 394 -21.53 -20.08 -16.32
C VAL A 394 -22.26 -20.91 -17.36
N SER A 395 -22.30 -20.42 -18.60
CA SER A 395 -22.85 -21.14 -19.75
C SER A 395 -21.98 -20.87 -20.99
N ARG A 396 -21.75 -21.91 -21.81
CA ARG A 396 -20.94 -21.82 -23.04
C ARG A 396 -21.41 -20.70 -23.97
N PRO A 397 -20.50 -20.07 -24.74
CA PRO A 397 -20.87 -19.01 -25.69
C PRO A 397 -21.79 -19.56 -26.78
N THR A 398 -23.06 -19.17 -26.75
CA THR A 398 -23.94 -19.17 -27.91
C THR A 398 -23.63 -17.92 -28.74
N THR A 399 -23.41 -18.10 -30.05
CA THR A 399 -23.03 -17.05 -30.99
C THR A 399 -23.95 -15.83 -30.93
N ALA A 400 -23.41 -14.68 -30.54
CA ALA A 400 -24.07 -13.39 -30.72
C ALA A 400 -24.07 -13.03 -32.22
N THR A 401 -25.19 -12.49 -32.71
CA THR A 401 -25.39 -12.22 -34.14
C THR A 401 -24.55 -11.04 -34.62
N THR A 402 -23.66 -11.26 -35.59
CA THR A 402 -22.81 -10.22 -36.17
C THR A 402 -23.64 -9.21 -36.98
N THR A 403 -23.80 -7.99 -36.46
CA THR A 403 -24.24 -6.84 -37.27
C THR A 403 -23.03 -6.30 -38.04
N ASN A 404 -22.91 -6.65 -39.32
CA ASN A 404 -21.80 -6.23 -40.18
C ASN A 404 -21.80 -4.70 -40.43
N SER A 405 -21.10 -3.94 -39.60
CA SER A 405 -20.59 -2.62 -39.97
C SER A 405 -19.29 -2.80 -40.75
N ALA A 406 -19.37 -2.84 -42.07
CA ALA A 406 -18.19 -3.02 -42.93
C ALA A 406 -17.24 -1.82 -42.85
N VAL A 407 -15.93 -2.09 -42.82
CA VAL A 407 -14.89 -1.05 -43.00
C VAL A 407 -14.97 -0.53 -44.43
N SER A 408 -15.47 0.68 -44.61
CA SER A 408 -15.63 1.31 -45.92
C SER A 408 -14.30 1.93 -46.38
N GLY A 409 -13.47 1.20 -47.14
CA GLY A 409 -12.29 1.83 -47.74
C GLY A 409 -11.30 0.99 -48.55
N TRP A 410 -11.17 -0.32 -48.33
CA TRP A 410 -10.10 -1.11 -48.97
C TRP A 410 -10.63 -2.11 -50.00
N SER A 411 -10.48 -1.78 -51.29
CA SER A 411 -10.81 -2.64 -52.43
C SER A 411 -9.56 -3.04 -53.22
N THR A 412 -9.25 -4.33 -53.23
CA THR A 412 -8.18 -4.89 -54.08
C THR A 412 -8.67 -5.08 -55.52
N GLY A 413 -8.26 -4.21 -56.44
CA GLY A 413 -8.31 -4.50 -57.87
C GLY A 413 -7.26 -5.57 -58.25
N ASN A 414 -7.42 -6.35 -59.32
CA ASN A 414 -8.50 -6.38 -60.31
C ASN A 414 -8.62 -7.81 -60.89
N TRP A 415 -9.83 -8.37 -60.96
CA TRP A 415 -10.12 -9.50 -61.84
C TRP A 415 -11.61 -9.52 -62.23
N VAL A 416 -11.90 -9.78 -63.52
CA VAL A 416 -13.24 -9.64 -64.11
C VAL A 416 -13.72 -10.97 -64.69
N PRO A 417 -14.78 -11.59 -64.12
CA PRO A 417 -15.57 -12.60 -64.80
C PRO A 417 -16.75 -11.96 -65.60
N PRO A 418 -17.24 -12.60 -66.68
CA PRO A 418 -18.27 -12.05 -67.56
C PRO A 418 -19.70 -12.15 -66.99
N ALA A 419 -20.65 -11.50 -67.69
CA ALA A 419 -22.03 -11.29 -67.26
C ALA A 419 -22.88 -12.57 -67.10
N ALA A 420 -23.87 -12.49 -66.20
CA ALA A 420 -24.79 -13.59 -65.88
C ALA A 420 -25.98 -13.67 -66.86
N ALA A 421 -26.41 -14.90 -67.16
CA ALA A 421 -27.69 -15.18 -67.81
C ALA A 421 -28.25 -16.57 -67.42
N SER A 422 -29.57 -16.65 -67.32
CA SER A 422 -30.42 -17.86 -67.33
C SER A 422 -30.39 -18.88 -66.17
N SER A 423 -31.54 -18.97 -65.48
CA SER A 423 -32.30 -20.19 -65.11
C SER A 423 -31.62 -21.44 -64.50
N ALA A 424 -32.15 -21.87 -63.34
CA ALA A 424 -32.04 -23.21 -62.74
C ALA A 424 -32.90 -24.28 -63.53
N PRO A 425 -33.04 -25.58 -63.12
CA PRO A 425 -32.59 -26.25 -61.89
C PRO A 425 -32.10 -27.73 -62.01
N ALA A 426 -31.89 -28.38 -60.84
CA ALA A 426 -32.25 -29.78 -60.48
C ALA A 426 -31.25 -30.98 -60.64
N LEU A 427 -31.06 -31.69 -59.49
CA LEU A 427 -30.80 -33.15 -59.29
C LEU A 427 -29.45 -33.72 -59.84
N THR A 428 -28.83 -34.82 -59.36
CA THR A 428 -29.09 -35.83 -58.29
C THR A 428 -27.76 -36.50 -57.84
N ALA A 429 -27.76 -37.23 -56.69
CA ALA A 429 -27.06 -38.49 -56.33
C ALA A 429 -25.66 -38.91 -56.93
N SER A 430 -24.73 -39.63 -56.28
CA SER A 430 -24.55 -40.12 -54.88
C SER A 430 -23.27 -41.00 -54.70
N VAL A 431 -22.87 -41.32 -53.45
CA VAL A 431 -22.30 -42.64 -52.99
C VAL A 431 -20.76 -42.97 -53.10
N SER A 432 -20.13 -43.13 -51.91
CA SER A 432 -19.18 -44.22 -51.46
C SER A 432 -17.64 -44.06 -51.31
N THR A 433 -17.14 -44.47 -50.12
CA THR A 433 -15.86 -45.20 -49.73
C THR A 433 -14.48 -44.78 -50.31
N ALA A 434 -13.45 -44.34 -49.57
CA ALA A 434 -12.72 -44.90 -48.39
C ALA A 434 -12.01 -46.28 -48.63
N PRO A 435 -10.88 -46.65 -47.97
CA PRO A 435 -9.81 -45.87 -47.28
C PRO A 435 -8.33 -46.40 -47.45
N SER A 436 -7.35 -45.77 -46.76
CA SER A 436 -5.99 -46.30 -46.35
C SER A 436 -4.91 -46.57 -47.43
N GLY A 437 -3.59 -46.55 -47.16
CA GLY A 437 -2.82 -46.17 -45.95
C GLY A 437 -1.29 -46.45 -46.04
N TRP A 438 -0.53 -46.12 -44.97
CA TRP A 438 0.83 -46.61 -44.57
C TRP A 438 2.15 -46.12 -45.24
N ASP A 439 2.87 -45.26 -44.49
CA ASP A 439 4.15 -45.51 -43.77
C ASP A 439 5.59 -45.45 -44.40
N THR A 440 6.57 -45.24 -43.48
CA THR A 440 8.05 -45.42 -43.52
C THR A 440 9.01 -44.38 -44.17
N MET A 441 10.17 -44.19 -43.51
CA MET A 441 11.39 -43.49 -43.96
C MET A 441 12.46 -44.47 -44.47
N PRO A 442 13.53 -43.99 -45.14
CA PRO A 442 14.88 -44.31 -44.64
C PRO A 442 15.96 -43.19 -44.79
N THR A 443 17.21 -43.57 -44.53
CA THR A 443 18.37 -42.75 -44.12
C THR A 443 19.40 -42.42 -45.24
N ARG A 444 20.23 -41.39 -44.99
CA ARG A 444 21.73 -41.35 -45.19
C ARG A 444 22.35 -40.69 -46.46
N GLN A 445 23.38 -39.86 -46.18
CA GLN A 445 24.70 -39.69 -46.87
C GLN A 445 24.93 -38.83 -48.16
N LEU A 446 25.71 -37.75 -47.96
CA LEU A 446 26.90 -37.23 -48.71
C LEU A 446 26.88 -36.71 -50.18
N GLN A 447 27.41 -35.49 -50.32
CA GLN A 447 28.31 -34.86 -51.33
C GLN A 447 29.01 -35.73 -52.42
N PRO A 448 29.48 -35.17 -53.58
CA PRO A 448 30.38 -33.98 -53.65
C PRO A 448 30.41 -33.06 -54.92
N GLY A 449 31.22 -31.98 -54.86
CA GLY A 449 31.84 -31.26 -56.01
C GLY A 449 31.21 -29.91 -56.45
N THR A 450 31.92 -28.92 -57.06
CA THR A 450 33.39 -28.72 -57.26
C THR A 450 33.72 -27.27 -57.75
N SER A 451 35.01 -26.85 -57.68
CA SER A 451 35.66 -25.71 -58.41
C SER A 451 35.36 -24.26 -57.92
N THR A 452 36.27 -23.27 -57.88
CA THR A 452 37.77 -23.15 -57.95
C THR A 452 38.16 -21.77 -57.35
N ARG A 453 39.13 -21.66 -56.41
CA ARG A 453 40.58 -21.30 -56.59
C ARG A 453 40.80 -19.85 -57.11
N THR A 454 41.76 -19.01 -56.65
CA THR A 454 43.21 -19.18 -56.34
C THR A 454 43.72 -17.87 -55.68
N GLU A 455 44.65 -17.73 -54.73
CA GLU A 455 45.30 -18.52 -53.63
C GLU A 455 45.70 -17.44 -52.54
N GLU A 456 46.66 -17.42 -51.59
CA GLU A 456 47.71 -18.23 -50.91
C GLU A 456 47.88 -17.49 -49.52
N LEU A 457 48.02 -18.03 -48.28
CA LEU A 457 48.86 -19.07 -47.64
C LEU A 457 50.32 -18.64 -47.31
N PRO A 458 50.99 -19.16 -46.23
CA PRO A 458 50.48 -19.85 -45.01
C PRO A 458 51.25 -19.64 -43.65
N ARG A 459 50.54 -19.84 -42.51
CA ARG A 459 50.87 -20.64 -41.27
C ARG A 459 52.23 -20.51 -40.52
N ALA A 460 52.50 -21.07 -39.32
CA ALA A 460 51.82 -21.42 -38.03
C ALA A 460 52.96 -21.90 -37.04
N VAL A 461 52.84 -22.35 -35.77
CA VAL A 461 52.11 -23.49 -35.15
C VAL A 461 52.30 -23.53 -33.60
N VAL A 462 51.21 -23.39 -32.82
CA VAL A 462 50.82 -24.14 -31.58
C VAL A 462 51.84 -24.31 -30.37
N PRO A 463 51.72 -25.20 -29.33
CA PRO A 463 51.65 -24.76 -27.90
C PRO A 463 52.64 -25.39 -26.88
N SER A 464 52.57 -25.01 -25.57
CA SER A 464 52.78 -25.90 -24.38
C SER A 464 52.68 -25.20 -22.99
N ALA A 465 52.67 -26.00 -21.91
CA ALA A 465 52.85 -25.71 -20.47
C ALA A 465 53.34 -27.02 -19.77
N PRO A 466 53.64 -27.14 -18.44
CA PRO A 466 53.82 -26.19 -17.31
C PRO A 466 55.18 -26.40 -16.53
N ALA A 467 55.41 -25.83 -15.32
CA ALA A 467 56.04 -26.48 -14.11
C ALA A 467 56.68 -25.56 -12.99
N ALA A 468 56.87 -26.18 -11.81
CA ALA A 468 57.40 -25.87 -10.44
C ALA A 468 58.58 -24.91 -10.07
N LEU A 469 58.51 -24.38 -8.81
CA LEU A 469 59.45 -24.19 -7.64
C LEU A 469 61.01 -24.36 -7.77
N PRO A 470 61.86 -24.05 -6.73
CA PRO A 470 62.06 -22.88 -5.82
C PRO A 470 63.57 -22.41 -5.75
N PRO A 471 64.02 -21.40 -4.93
CA PRO A 471 64.56 -21.52 -3.52
C PRO A 471 64.22 -20.28 -2.60
N ALA A 472 64.45 -20.15 -1.27
CA ALA A 472 65.63 -20.22 -0.33
C ALA A 472 66.70 -19.09 -0.53
N THR A 473 67.32 -18.42 0.48
CA THR A 473 67.37 -18.55 1.97
C THR A 473 67.92 -17.25 2.68
N GLU A 474 67.69 -17.11 4.02
CA GLU A 474 68.49 -16.35 5.05
C GLU A 474 68.68 -14.80 4.91
N THR A 475 68.90 -13.98 5.97
CA THR A 475 69.62 -14.10 7.27
C THR A 475 68.94 -13.40 8.48
N THR A 476 69.56 -13.46 9.68
CA THR A 476 69.06 -13.04 11.03
C THR A 476 70.19 -12.32 11.84
N PRO A 477 70.19 -12.13 13.20
CA PRO A 477 69.16 -11.92 14.23
C PRO A 477 69.45 -10.72 15.20
N ALA A 478 68.54 -10.44 16.16
CA ALA A 478 68.79 -9.66 17.39
C ALA A 478 67.90 -10.13 18.57
N VAL A 479 68.39 -10.15 19.83
CA VAL A 479 67.80 -10.95 20.94
C VAL A 479 68.03 -10.38 22.37
N THR A 480 66.99 -10.39 23.25
CA THR A 480 66.99 -10.23 24.75
C THR A 480 67.38 -8.85 25.37
N THR A 481 67.09 -8.47 26.64
CA THR A 481 66.67 -9.22 27.88
C THR A 481 65.76 -8.39 28.86
N LYS A 482 65.48 -8.95 30.06
CA LYS A 482 64.44 -8.66 31.08
C LYS A 482 64.69 -7.47 32.08
N VAL A 483 63.62 -6.75 32.45
CA VAL A 483 63.00 -6.55 33.81
C VAL A 483 63.93 -6.64 35.05
N PRO A 484 63.96 -5.69 36.04
CA PRO A 484 62.93 -5.66 37.14
C PRO A 484 62.71 -4.40 38.06
N VAL A 485 61.68 -4.50 38.95
CA VAL A 485 61.39 -3.79 40.24
C VAL A 485 60.78 -2.34 40.21
N ALA A 486 59.94 -2.04 41.22
CA ALA A 486 59.22 -0.77 41.49
C ALA A 486 59.74 -0.04 42.77
N PRO A 487 59.15 1.11 43.20
CA PRO A 487 58.09 1.03 44.22
C PRO A 487 57.02 2.16 44.18
N THR A 488 55.97 2.00 44.99
CA THR A 488 54.88 2.98 45.25
C THR A 488 55.21 3.94 46.42
N PRO A 489 54.49 5.07 46.54
CA PRO A 489 53.88 5.41 47.84
C PRO A 489 52.39 5.82 47.74
N THR A 490 51.70 5.86 48.89
CA THR A 490 50.23 6.02 49.01
C THR A 490 49.82 7.27 49.85
N PRO A 491 48.70 7.36 50.62
CA PRO A 491 47.58 8.24 50.23
C PRO A 491 47.08 9.25 51.29
N VAL A 492 46.18 10.17 50.89
CA VAL A 492 45.43 11.11 51.75
C VAL A 492 44.07 11.41 51.07
N ALA A 493 42.88 11.50 51.68
CA ALA A 493 42.33 10.95 52.93
C ALA A 493 40.76 10.98 52.85
N GLY A 494 40.06 10.28 53.75
CA GLY A 494 38.59 10.36 53.90
C GLY A 494 38.10 11.62 54.65
N PRO A 495 36.81 11.75 55.07
CA PRO A 495 35.94 10.69 55.64
C PRO A 495 34.50 10.69 55.00
N THR A 496 33.40 10.07 55.49
CA THR A 496 33.06 9.49 56.81
C THR A 496 31.99 8.38 56.75
N GLN A 497 32.30 7.21 57.31
CA GLN A 497 31.49 6.29 58.14
C GLN A 497 29.97 6.06 57.89
N TRP A 498 29.57 4.79 57.78
CA TRP A 498 28.84 4.08 58.86
C TRP A 498 29.00 2.54 58.78
N ALA A 499 29.03 1.87 59.94
CA ALA A 499 29.10 0.42 60.17
C ALA A 499 28.87 0.16 61.70
N PRO A 500 28.85 -1.07 62.26
CA PRO A 500 28.87 -2.44 61.71
C PRO A 500 27.67 -3.28 62.26
N PRO A 501 27.82 -4.55 62.72
CA PRO A 501 27.98 -5.81 61.97
C PRO A 501 26.82 -6.82 62.16
N VAL A 502 26.76 -7.85 61.30
CA VAL A 502 26.13 -9.15 61.64
C VAL A 502 27.07 -10.29 61.22
N THR A 503 27.06 -11.39 61.98
CA THR A 503 27.99 -12.53 61.86
C THR A 503 27.77 -13.38 60.62
N ALA A 504 28.87 -13.82 59.99
CA ALA A 504 28.82 -14.79 58.90
C ALA A 504 28.42 -16.20 59.37
N SER A 505 27.44 -16.80 58.70
CA SER A 505 27.33 -18.26 58.56
C SER A 505 27.80 -18.66 57.16
N ALA A 506 28.42 -19.83 57.01
CA ALA A 506 28.90 -20.28 55.72
C ALA A 506 27.73 -20.62 54.79
N PRO A 507 27.76 -20.22 53.50
CA PRO A 507 26.70 -20.57 52.55
C PRO A 507 26.67 -22.08 52.33
N ALA A 508 25.47 -22.67 52.39
CA ALA A 508 25.26 -24.03 51.91
C ALA A 508 25.50 -24.08 50.39
N PRO A 509 26.05 -25.18 49.84
CA PRO A 509 26.21 -25.32 48.40
C PRO A 509 24.84 -25.30 47.70
N PRO A 510 24.72 -24.65 46.52
CA PRO A 510 23.46 -24.64 45.78
C PRO A 510 23.04 -26.06 45.36
N PRO A 511 21.73 -26.32 45.18
CA PRO A 511 21.23 -27.63 44.79
C PRO A 511 21.82 -28.07 43.44
N ALA A 512 22.07 -29.38 43.32
CA ALA A 512 22.80 -29.94 42.18
C ALA A 512 22.09 -29.69 40.84
N ALA A 513 22.87 -29.32 39.82
CA ALA A 513 22.37 -28.92 38.51
C ALA A 513 21.55 -30.03 37.82
N SER A 514 20.24 -29.79 37.65
CA SER A 514 19.30 -30.67 36.96
C SER A 514 19.43 -30.62 35.42
N ALA A 515 20.58 -31.07 34.92
CA ALA A 515 20.77 -31.69 33.61
C ALA A 515 20.14 -31.00 32.37
N TRP A 516 20.43 -29.73 32.10
CA TRP A 516 20.23 -29.15 30.77
C TRP A 516 21.43 -29.47 29.85
N LYS A 517 21.38 -30.64 29.18
CA LYS A 517 22.26 -30.95 28.03
C LYS A 517 21.55 -30.60 26.72
N SER A 518 21.30 -29.31 26.50
CA SER A 518 20.71 -28.80 25.25
C SER A 518 21.80 -28.43 24.24
N ALA A 519 21.66 -28.89 22.99
CA ALA A 519 22.54 -28.44 21.91
C ALA A 519 22.09 -27.05 21.44
N SER A 520 22.95 -26.03 21.60
CA SER A 520 22.76 -24.72 20.98
C SER A 520 22.86 -24.86 19.46
N GLY A 521 21.78 -24.55 18.74
CA GLY A 521 21.68 -24.77 17.29
C GLY A 521 21.15 -23.55 16.54
N TRP A 522 21.35 -23.56 15.23
CA TRP A 522 20.63 -22.67 14.33
C TRP A 522 19.14 -23.06 14.31
N GLY A 523 18.26 -22.06 14.28
CA GLY A 523 16.89 -22.24 13.79
C GLY A 523 15.75 -22.44 14.79
N ALA A 524 15.98 -22.81 16.05
CA ALA A 524 14.87 -23.05 16.99
C ALA A 524 15.22 -22.70 18.44
N VAL A 525 14.29 -22.03 19.13
CA VAL A 525 14.27 -21.92 20.60
C VAL A 525 13.39 -23.05 21.15
N PRO A 526 13.83 -23.85 22.14
CA PRO A 526 13.02 -24.96 22.66
C PRO A 526 11.74 -24.52 23.38
N ASP A 527 10.66 -25.29 23.21
CA ASP A 527 9.37 -25.09 23.91
C ASP A 527 9.47 -25.14 25.45
N THR A 528 10.57 -25.66 26.01
CA THR A 528 10.83 -25.65 27.46
C THR A 528 11.35 -24.31 27.98
N VAL A 529 11.71 -23.36 27.10
CA VAL A 529 12.25 -22.04 27.46
C VAL A 529 11.25 -20.92 27.15
N ILE A 530 10.42 -21.09 26.12
CA ILE A 530 9.29 -20.20 25.84
C ILE A 530 8.14 -20.60 26.77
N LEU A 531 7.71 -19.71 27.66
CA LEU A 531 6.51 -19.92 28.47
C LEU A 531 5.34 -20.33 27.58
N SER A 532 4.66 -21.43 27.95
CA SER A 532 3.52 -21.94 27.18
C SER A 532 2.40 -20.89 27.15
N THR A 533 1.95 -20.53 25.96
CA THR A 533 0.76 -19.67 25.80
C THR A 533 -0.42 -20.32 26.52
N PRO A 534 -1.15 -19.61 27.39
CA PRO A 534 -2.31 -20.17 28.07
C PRO A 534 -3.28 -20.77 27.07
N ALA A 535 -3.86 -21.93 27.39
CA ALA A 535 -4.92 -22.51 26.57
C ALA A 535 -6.03 -21.46 26.38
N PRO A 536 -6.51 -21.22 25.14
CA PRO A 536 -7.50 -20.18 24.90
C PRO A 536 -8.73 -20.44 25.77
N PRO A 537 -9.34 -19.38 26.38
CA PRO A 537 -10.50 -19.56 27.23
C PRO A 537 -11.61 -20.29 26.48
N PRO A 538 -12.35 -21.20 27.13
CA PRO A 538 -13.35 -22.05 26.49
C PRO A 538 -14.31 -21.18 25.69
N SER A 539 -14.38 -21.46 24.39
CA SER A 539 -14.57 -20.40 23.39
C SER A 539 -15.77 -19.50 23.67
N THR A 540 -15.48 -18.27 24.11
CA THR A 540 -16.27 -17.11 23.70
C THR A 540 -16.11 -17.00 22.19
N THR A 541 -16.96 -17.71 21.45
CA THR A 541 -17.05 -17.59 20.00
C THR A 541 -17.46 -16.16 19.69
N THR A 542 -16.47 -15.31 19.43
CA THR A 542 -16.60 -14.05 18.67
C THR A 542 -16.88 -14.38 17.20
N GLU A 543 -17.90 -15.22 17.00
CA GLU A 543 -18.75 -15.26 15.82
C GLU A 543 -18.98 -13.82 15.40
N LEU A 544 -18.31 -13.40 14.33
CA LEU A 544 -18.62 -12.13 13.69
C LEU A 544 -20.12 -12.15 13.43
N SER A 545 -20.87 -11.20 14.02
CA SER A 545 -22.32 -11.11 13.81
C SER A 545 -22.63 -11.22 12.31
N GLU A 546 -23.78 -11.78 11.91
CA GLU A 546 -24.09 -11.97 10.48
C GLU A 546 -23.85 -10.69 9.65
N LYS A 547 -24.10 -9.53 10.25
CA LYS A 547 -23.86 -8.21 9.66
C LYS A 547 -22.37 -7.94 9.38
N ALA A 548 -21.46 -8.36 10.25
CA ALA A 548 -20.01 -8.23 10.04
C ALA A 548 -19.50 -9.26 9.01
N LYS A 549 -19.97 -10.52 9.06
CA LYS A 549 -19.69 -11.53 8.02
C LYS A 549 -20.14 -11.05 6.64
N ARG A 550 -21.36 -10.50 6.52
CA ARG A 550 -21.93 -9.89 5.30
C ARG A 550 -21.32 -8.53 4.91
N LEU A 551 -20.40 -7.97 5.71
CA LEU A 551 -19.65 -6.74 5.37
C LEU A 551 -18.19 -7.03 4.96
N GLY A 552 -17.86 -8.28 4.66
CA GLY A 552 -16.52 -8.66 4.21
C GLY A 552 -15.45 -8.58 5.32
N ALA A 553 -15.86 -8.63 6.59
CA ALA A 553 -14.92 -8.86 7.67
C ALA A 553 -14.49 -10.33 7.63
N LEU A 554 -13.25 -10.57 7.17
CA LEU A 554 -12.56 -11.83 7.41
C LEU A 554 -12.39 -12.01 8.91
N GLN A 555 -12.64 -13.22 9.41
CA GLN A 555 -12.37 -13.55 10.81
C GLN A 555 -10.85 -13.49 11.03
N GLY A 556 -10.41 -12.57 11.90
CA GLY A 556 -9.00 -12.26 12.17
C GLY A 556 -8.60 -10.79 11.93
N HIS A 557 -9.15 -10.09 10.93
CA HIS A 557 -8.73 -8.72 10.58
C HIS A 557 -9.72 -7.67 11.11
N LYS A 558 -9.72 -7.45 12.42
CA LYS A 558 -10.67 -6.58 13.12
C LYS A 558 -10.32 -5.10 13.01
N LEU A 559 -9.04 -4.75 13.06
CA LEU A 559 -8.54 -3.37 13.19
C LEU A 559 -8.22 -2.72 11.83
N LYS A 560 -8.60 -3.37 10.72
CA LYS A 560 -8.51 -2.86 9.32
C LYS A 560 -8.80 -1.37 9.17
N TYR A 561 -9.85 -0.88 9.82
CA TYR A 561 -10.33 0.51 9.74
C TYR A 561 -9.77 1.45 10.82
N LEU A 562 -8.66 1.10 11.48
CA LEU A 562 -7.99 1.96 12.45
C LEU A 562 -7.56 3.28 11.80
N THR A 563 -8.23 4.38 12.15
CA THR A 563 -7.96 5.71 11.58
C THR A 563 -7.01 6.52 12.46
N GLY A 564 -5.79 6.76 11.99
CA GLY A 564 -4.92 7.78 12.55
C GLY A 564 -5.46 9.19 12.26
N ARG A 565 -5.37 10.09 13.24
CA ARG A 565 -5.82 11.48 13.17
C ARG A 565 -4.79 12.38 13.85
N PRO A 566 -4.41 13.53 13.28
CA PRO A 566 -3.68 14.54 14.03
C PRO A 566 -4.63 15.19 15.03
N ASP A 567 -4.12 15.52 16.22
CA ASP A 567 -4.85 16.42 17.13
C ASP A 567 -4.92 17.85 16.54
N ALA A 568 -5.72 18.71 17.17
CA ALA A 568 -5.74 20.13 16.84
C ALA A 568 -4.36 20.77 17.08
N ARG A 569 -4.00 21.80 16.30
CA ARG A 569 -2.69 22.48 16.40
C ARG A 569 -2.44 23.18 17.76
N SER A 570 -3.49 23.36 18.57
CA SER A 570 -3.38 23.76 19.98
C SER A 570 -2.66 22.71 20.84
N GLU A 571 -2.79 21.44 20.48
CA GLU A 571 -2.24 20.32 21.24
C GLU A 571 -0.77 20.01 20.89
N SER A 572 -0.26 20.63 19.82
CA SER A 572 1.11 20.46 19.34
C SER A 572 2.11 21.28 20.16
N PHE A 573 3.30 20.74 20.37
CA PHE A 573 4.45 21.47 20.92
C PHE A 573 5.22 22.11 19.76
N LEU A 574 5.41 23.43 19.79
CA LEU A 574 6.04 24.22 18.73
C LEU A 574 7.40 24.76 19.20
N ASN A 575 8.34 24.95 18.26
CA ASN A 575 9.74 25.35 18.51
C ASN A 575 10.58 24.28 19.26
N VAL A 576 10.21 23.00 19.15
CA VAL A 576 11.01 21.90 19.72
C VAL A 576 12.18 21.60 18.79
N ALA A 577 13.34 22.19 19.10
CA ALA A 577 14.60 21.82 18.46
C ALA A 577 15.02 20.41 18.91
N GLY A 578 14.82 19.42 18.05
CA GLY A 578 15.24 18.03 18.24
C GLY A 578 16.11 17.56 17.07
N ASP A 579 17.10 16.72 17.35
CA ASP A 579 18.00 16.16 16.32
C ASP A 579 17.41 14.91 15.63
N GLY A 580 16.32 14.36 16.17
CA GLY A 580 15.62 13.18 15.66
C GLY A 580 16.32 11.84 15.93
N ASN A 581 17.25 11.77 16.89
CA ASN A 581 17.93 10.53 17.27
C ASN A 581 17.09 9.73 18.29
N ALA A 582 16.57 10.39 19.32
CA ALA A 582 15.75 9.78 20.38
C ALA A 582 14.57 10.67 20.80
N LEU A 583 13.44 10.03 21.12
CA LEU A 583 12.23 10.64 21.68
C LEU A 583 11.57 9.61 22.62
N ALA A 584 11.19 10.04 23.81
CA ALA A 584 10.50 9.20 24.81
C ALA A 584 9.46 10.03 25.58
N THR A 585 8.47 9.37 26.20
CA THR A 585 7.51 10.01 27.11
C THR A 585 6.98 9.00 28.13
N ASN A 586 6.59 9.49 29.30
CA ASN A 586 5.99 8.74 30.40
C ASN A 586 4.52 9.17 30.67
N GLY A 587 3.91 9.95 29.78
CA GLY A 587 2.56 10.52 29.96
C GLY A 587 2.51 11.84 30.76
N VAL A 588 3.53 12.16 31.55
CA VAL A 588 3.63 13.40 32.33
C VAL A 588 4.53 14.43 31.62
N VAL A 589 5.65 13.96 31.07
CA VAL A 589 6.63 14.72 30.28
C VAL A 589 6.95 13.99 28.97
N TRP A 590 7.45 14.73 27.98
CA TRP A 590 8.25 14.16 26.89
C TRP A 590 9.72 14.57 27.04
N ALA A 591 10.61 13.71 26.52
CA ALA A 591 12.05 13.90 26.49
C ALA A 591 12.57 13.64 25.07
N ALA A 592 13.35 14.57 24.51
CA ALA A 592 13.87 14.50 23.14
C ALA A 592 15.35 14.87 23.08
N SER A 593 16.15 14.16 22.29
CA SER A 593 17.54 14.54 22.03
C SER A 593 17.60 15.81 21.17
N ALA A 594 18.43 16.76 21.58
CA ALA A 594 18.51 18.11 21.00
C ALA A 594 19.86 18.36 20.32
N PRO A 595 19.91 19.17 19.24
CA PRO A 595 21.15 19.47 18.55
C PRO A 595 22.06 20.38 19.41
N GLY A 596 23.19 19.85 19.87
CA GLY A 596 24.18 20.63 20.60
C GLY A 596 25.40 19.82 21.06
N THR A 597 26.45 20.52 21.50
CA THR A 597 27.65 19.92 22.09
C THR A 597 27.31 19.22 23.41
N GLY A 598 27.79 17.99 23.60
CA GLY A 598 27.51 17.21 24.82
C GLY A 598 26.09 16.64 24.91
N GLY A 599 25.40 16.48 23.77
CA GLY A 599 24.13 15.72 23.70
C GLY A 599 23.04 16.22 24.65
N PRO A 600 22.63 17.49 24.57
CA PRO A 600 21.55 18.01 25.41
C PRO A 600 20.23 17.26 25.16
N ILE A 601 19.46 17.06 26.22
CA ILE A 601 18.12 16.45 26.17
C ILE A 601 17.11 17.51 26.60
N HIS A 602 16.15 17.84 25.74
CA HIS A 602 15.01 18.68 26.10
C HIS A 602 13.95 17.84 26.80
N VAL A 603 13.51 18.26 27.99
CA VAL A 603 12.39 17.67 28.72
C VAL A 603 11.33 18.72 29.00
N HIS A 604 10.06 18.40 28.75
CA HIS A 604 8.94 19.33 28.86
C HIS A 604 7.66 18.63 29.37
N PRO A 605 6.83 19.28 30.20
CA PRO A 605 5.51 18.79 30.57
C PRO A 605 4.57 18.59 29.38
N LEU A 606 3.71 17.56 29.45
CA LEU A 606 2.76 17.19 28.40
C LEU A 606 1.44 18.01 28.43
N ASP A 607 1.10 18.57 29.58
CA ASP A 607 -0.03 19.49 29.80
C ASP A 607 0.23 20.89 29.20
N GLN A 608 1.49 21.34 29.21
CA GLN A 608 1.94 22.64 28.70
C GLN A 608 2.13 22.63 27.18
N LYS A 609 1.02 22.53 26.45
CA LYS A 609 0.97 22.47 24.99
C LYS A 609 1.16 23.85 24.34
N GLY A 610 1.42 23.89 23.03
CA GLY A 610 1.65 25.12 22.27
C GLY A 610 3.13 25.50 22.15
N LYS A 611 3.47 26.78 22.27
CA LYS A 611 4.84 27.26 22.00
C LYS A 611 5.79 26.98 23.17
N VAL A 612 6.72 26.05 22.96
CA VAL A 612 7.83 25.79 23.88
C VAL A 612 8.82 26.97 23.81
N THR A 613 9.08 27.59 24.95
CA THR A 613 9.98 28.76 25.08
C THR A 613 11.23 28.48 25.91
N ALA A 614 11.12 27.61 26.91
CA ALA A 614 12.21 27.20 27.79
C ALA A 614 11.99 25.74 28.26
N PRO A 615 12.35 24.71 27.46
CA PRO A 615 12.38 23.35 27.95
C PRO A 615 13.48 23.19 28.98
N ARG A 616 13.32 22.29 29.96
CA ARG A 616 14.45 21.91 30.83
C ARG A 616 15.48 21.19 29.97
N VAL A 617 16.75 21.54 30.13
CA VAL A 617 17.87 20.94 29.38
C VAL A 617 18.67 20.06 30.35
N LEU A 618 18.65 18.75 30.13
CA LEU A 618 19.53 17.81 30.83
C LEU A 618 20.81 17.65 30.01
N GLN A 619 21.97 17.98 30.60
CA GLN A 619 23.25 18.04 29.86
C GLN A 619 24.45 17.65 30.75
N GLN A 620 24.81 16.38 30.70
CA GLN A 620 26.01 15.80 31.36
C GLN A 620 26.86 14.95 30.39
N HIS A 621 26.31 14.59 29.23
CA HIS A 621 27.01 13.83 28.21
C HIS A 621 28.11 14.66 27.53
N LYS A 622 29.05 13.95 26.91
CA LYS A 622 30.22 14.52 26.21
C LYS A 622 30.15 14.32 24.69
N ALA A 623 29.19 13.53 24.21
CA ALA A 623 28.91 13.29 22.80
C ALA A 623 27.39 13.27 22.54
N SER A 624 26.95 12.87 21.35
CA SER A 624 25.52 12.80 21.00
C SER A 624 24.77 11.78 21.86
N VAL A 625 23.50 12.05 22.16
CA VAL A 625 22.58 11.09 22.78
C VAL A 625 21.99 10.19 21.69
N THR A 626 22.04 8.89 21.92
CA THR A 626 21.75 7.86 20.91
C THR A 626 20.44 7.12 21.16
N ASP A 627 19.97 7.07 22.42
CA ASP A 627 18.69 6.47 22.81
C ASP A 627 18.17 7.04 24.14
N LEU A 628 16.86 6.98 24.37
CA LEU A 628 16.16 7.47 25.56
C LEU A 628 15.07 6.47 25.99
N ALA A 629 15.04 6.09 27.26
CA ALA A 629 14.01 5.20 27.81
C ALA A 629 13.59 5.63 29.23
N PHE A 630 12.28 5.66 29.50
CA PHE A 630 11.76 5.81 30.87
C PHE A 630 11.69 4.45 31.57
N ALA A 631 11.90 4.43 32.88
CA ALA A 631 11.75 3.22 33.68
C ALA A 631 10.25 2.88 33.86
N PRO A 632 9.79 1.65 33.52
CA PRO A 632 8.37 1.31 33.53
C PRO A 632 7.73 1.33 34.93
N PHE A 633 8.53 1.10 35.97
CA PHE A 633 8.09 1.01 37.37
C PHE A 633 8.49 2.24 38.22
N ALA A 634 9.13 3.25 37.61
CA ALA A 634 9.59 4.47 38.28
C ALA A 634 9.46 5.64 37.31
N SER A 635 8.25 6.19 37.19
CA SER A 635 7.87 7.09 36.09
C SER A 635 8.72 8.35 35.97
N ASN A 636 9.29 8.85 37.07
CA ASN A 636 10.21 10.00 37.06
C ASN A 636 11.59 9.67 36.49
N VAL A 637 12.03 8.41 36.47
CA VAL A 637 13.38 8.00 36.06
C VAL A 637 13.48 7.86 34.54
N LEU A 638 14.36 8.67 33.94
CA LEU A 638 14.76 8.61 32.53
C LEU A 638 16.20 8.12 32.42
N ALA A 639 16.45 7.14 31.55
CA ALA A 639 17.79 6.72 31.15
C ALA A 639 18.15 7.28 29.76
N SER A 640 19.39 7.77 29.59
CA SER A 640 19.92 8.25 28.31
C SER A 640 21.24 7.59 27.95
N ALA A 641 21.33 7.06 26.73
CA ALA A 641 22.55 6.49 26.17
C ALA A 641 23.29 7.51 25.30
N SER A 642 24.63 7.41 25.21
CA SER A 642 25.44 8.29 24.37
C SER A 642 26.61 7.59 23.70
N ASP A 643 27.08 8.17 22.60
CA ASP A 643 28.36 7.83 21.98
C ASP A 643 29.58 8.09 22.90
N ASP A 644 29.40 8.81 24.02
CA ASP A 644 30.44 9.03 25.05
C ASP A 644 30.72 7.82 25.97
N VAL A 645 30.11 6.67 25.66
CA VAL A 645 30.26 5.38 26.35
C VAL A 645 29.50 5.29 27.68
N THR A 646 28.83 6.37 28.13
CA THR A 646 28.07 6.38 29.40
C THR A 646 26.57 6.19 29.19
N ILE A 647 25.90 5.81 30.29
CA ILE A 647 24.43 5.91 30.41
C ILE A 647 24.15 6.78 31.63
N ASN A 648 23.39 7.85 31.47
CA ASN A 648 22.98 8.71 32.60
C ASN A 648 21.54 8.40 33.02
N LEU A 649 21.28 8.44 34.32
CA LEU A 649 19.97 8.25 34.95
C LEU A 649 19.53 9.58 35.54
N TRP A 650 18.32 10.04 35.21
CA TRP A 650 17.83 11.37 35.53
C TRP A 650 16.49 11.28 36.27
N ASP A 651 16.33 12.07 37.33
CA ASP A 651 15.02 12.30 37.93
C ASP A 651 14.36 13.49 37.23
N THR A 652 13.34 13.22 36.41
CA THR A 652 12.59 14.22 35.65
C THR A 652 11.66 15.09 36.50
N THR A 653 11.68 14.98 37.83
CA THR A 653 11.16 16.01 38.76
C THR A 653 12.21 17.04 39.20
N SER A 654 13.49 16.81 38.90
CA SER A 654 14.64 17.65 39.30
C SER A 654 15.50 18.07 38.09
N ASP A 655 16.58 18.81 38.35
CA ASP A 655 17.64 19.09 37.36
C ASP A 655 18.87 18.17 37.51
N ALA A 656 18.79 17.16 38.39
CA ALA A 656 19.93 16.31 38.74
C ALA A 656 20.02 15.02 37.91
N CYS A 657 21.24 14.70 37.47
CA CYS A 657 21.62 13.32 37.17
C CYS A 657 21.74 12.57 38.51
N VAL A 658 21.01 11.47 38.65
CA VAL A 658 20.95 10.63 39.86
C VAL A 658 22.16 9.71 39.92
N ALA A 659 22.54 9.12 38.78
CA ALA A 659 23.74 8.29 38.65
C ALA A 659 24.19 8.15 37.18
N THR A 660 25.48 7.87 36.99
CA THR A 660 26.05 7.50 35.69
C THR A 660 26.52 6.05 35.74
N LEU A 661 25.98 5.21 34.85
CA LEU A 661 26.43 3.83 34.66
C LEU A 661 27.68 3.83 33.77
N LEU A 662 28.75 3.21 34.26
CA LEU A 662 30.06 3.16 33.61
C LEU A 662 30.49 1.70 33.40
N GLY A 663 31.03 1.36 32.23
CA GLY A 663 31.63 0.05 32.01
C GLY A 663 31.74 -0.40 30.56
N HIS A 664 30.91 0.10 29.64
CA HIS A 664 31.11 -0.09 28.20
C HIS A 664 32.46 0.51 27.75
N THR A 665 32.92 0.14 26.55
CA THR A 665 34.21 0.60 25.99
C THR A 665 34.10 1.40 24.69
N LYS A 666 32.90 1.44 24.08
CA LYS A 666 32.56 2.29 22.93
C LYS A 666 31.10 2.74 23.03
N GLY A 667 30.70 3.73 22.24
CA GLY A 667 29.40 4.40 22.30
C GLY A 667 28.20 3.47 22.47
N VAL A 668 27.32 3.79 23.41
CA VAL A 668 26.10 3.02 23.69
C VAL A 668 25.05 3.35 22.62
N ARG A 669 24.28 2.35 22.17
CA ARG A 669 23.46 2.44 20.96
C ARG A 669 21.98 2.14 21.13
N CYS A 670 21.61 1.42 22.19
CA CYS A 670 20.23 1.13 22.51
C CYS A 670 20.06 0.85 24.02
N LEU A 671 18.87 1.16 24.54
CA LEU A 671 18.41 0.87 25.89
C LEU A 671 17.13 0.03 25.86
N SER A 672 16.94 -0.84 26.84
CA SER A 672 15.69 -1.58 27.02
C SER A 672 15.52 -1.89 28.51
N PHE A 673 14.55 -1.25 29.17
CA PHE A 673 14.18 -1.64 30.53
C PHE A 673 13.47 -3.00 30.53
N HIS A 674 13.68 -3.74 31.60
CA HIS A 674 13.10 -5.05 31.79
C HIS A 674 11.57 -4.95 32.07
N PRO A 675 10.73 -5.86 31.53
CA PRO A 675 9.27 -5.66 31.50
C PRO A 675 8.50 -6.11 32.74
N THR A 676 9.16 -6.72 33.74
CA THR A 676 8.49 -7.29 34.94
C THR A 676 9.23 -6.99 36.24
N ALA A 677 10.55 -7.20 36.26
CA ALA A 677 11.42 -6.82 37.38
C ALA A 677 11.75 -5.32 37.40
N ALA A 678 11.61 -4.69 38.57
CA ALA A 678 12.07 -3.32 38.80
C ALA A 678 13.60 -3.19 38.67
N ASN A 679 14.10 -1.99 38.36
CA ASN A 679 15.51 -1.63 38.42
C ASN A 679 16.48 -2.51 37.59
N VAL A 680 15.98 -3.24 36.58
CA VAL A 680 16.81 -3.98 35.60
C VAL A 680 16.77 -3.26 34.24
N LEU A 681 17.95 -2.96 33.70
CA LEU A 681 18.15 -2.29 32.40
C LEU A 681 19.11 -3.09 31.53
N ALA A 682 18.76 -3.31 30.27
CA ALA A 682 19.68 -3.79 29.24
C ALA A 682 20.20 -2.62 28.39
N SER A 683 21.50 -2.64 28.04
CA SER A 683 22.10 -1.70 27.08
C SER A 683 22.97 -2.42 26.06
N GLY A 684 22.88 -2.04 24.79
CA GLY A 684 23.74 -2.56 23.71
C GLY A 684 24.61 -1.45 23.11
N ALA A 685 25.87 -1.74 22.80
CA ALA A 685 26.87 -0.73 22.41
C ALA A 685 27.77 -1.13 21.21
N LEU A 686 28.53 -0.16 20.69
CA LEU A 686 29.50 -0.35 19.60
C LEU A 686 30.68 -1.26 19.98
N ASP A 687 30.82 -1.63 21.25
CA ASP A 687 31.80 -2.63 21.72
C ASP A 687 31.36 -4.08 21.50
N ALA A 688 30.23 -4.30 20.81
CA ALA A 688 29.65 -5.61 20.55
C ALA A 688 29.32 -6.40 21.84
N THR A 689 28.96 -5.68 22.91
CA THR A 689 28.35 -6.29 24.11
C THR A 689 26.92 -5.79 24.32
N VAL A 690 26.12 -6.65 24.95
CA VAL A 690 24.92 -6.24 25.69
C VAL A 690 25.23 -6.37 27.19
N ARG A 691 24.81 -5.41 28.01
CA ARG A 691 25.03 -5.41 29.46
C ARG A 691 23.71 -5.35 30.21
N LEU A 692 23.64 -6.08 31.32
CA LEU A 692 22.54 -6.00 32.27
C LEU A 692 23.00 -5.20 33.49
N TRP A 693 22.24 -4.19 33.83
CA TRP A 693 22.49 -3.30 34.95
C TRP A 693 21.43 -3.49 36.02
N ASP A 694 21.90 -3.51 37.25
CA ASP A 694 21.10 -3.22 38.42
C ASP A 694 21.17 -1.69 38.62
N VAL A 695 20.07 -1.02 38.26
CA VAL A 695 19.96 0.44 38.12
C VAL A 695 20.02 1.15 39.48
N GLU A 696 19.62 0.46 40.54
CA GLU A 696 19.57 0.98 41.91
C GLU A 696 20.96 0.98 42.58
N THR A 697 21.72 -0.10 42.38
CA THR A 697 23.12 -0.19 42.85
C THR A 697 24.14 0.41 41.88
N GLY A 698 23.74 0.66 40.64
CA GLY A 698 24.62 1.14 39.56
C GLY A 698 25.56 0.08 38.96
N VAL A 699 25.39 -1.20 39.31
CA VAL A 699 26.35 -2.28 39.01
C VAL A 699 25.98 -3.02 37.73
N THR A 700 26.96 -3.26 36.83
CA THR A 700 26.80 -4.28 35.77
C THR A 700 26.72 -5.66 36.42
N ARG A 701 25.56 -6.32 36.34
CA ARG A 701 25.36 -7.68 36.89
C ARG A 701 25.77 -8.77 35.91
N GLN A 702 25.65 -8.52 34.60
CA GLN A 702 26.06 -9.46 33.54
C GLN A 702 26.56 -8.72 32.29
N ILE A 703 27.53 -9.32 31.61
CA ILE A 703 28.02 -8.90 30.29
C ILE A 703 27.78 -10.05 29.31
N ILE A 704 27.17 -9.74 28.18
CA ILE A 704 26.83 -10.67 27.11
C ILE A 704 27.68 -10.30 25.90
N ASP A 705 28.61 -11.19 25.59
CA ASP A 705 29.78 -11.04 24.71
C ASP A 705 29.70 -12.01 23.51
N LYS A 706 28.47 -12.28 23.04
CA LYS A 706 28.16 -13.31 22.02
C LYS A 706 27.94 -12.74 20.61
N PHE A 707 28.51 -11.56 20.34
CA PHE A 707 28.26 -10.77 19.14
C PHE A 707 29.58 -10.39 18.46
N ASP A 708 29.71 -10.68 17.18
CA ASP A 708 30.85 -10.25 16.35
C ASP A 708 30.76 -8.76 15.98
N GLU A 709 29.59 -8.14 16.18
CA GLU A 709 29.20 -6.83 15.69
C GLU A 709 28.22 -6.13 16.63
N SER A 710 28.07 -4.81 16.49
CA SER A 710 27.23 -4.01 17.40
C SER A 710 25.74 -4.35 17.28
N PRO A 711 24.98 -4.51 18.38
CA PRO A 711 23.53 -4.64 18.37
C PRO A 711 22.85 -3.33 17.96
N PHE A 712 21.72 -3.44 17.24
CA PHE A 712 20.88 -2.30 16.87
C PHE A 712 19.79 -1.99 17.89
N ASN A 713 19.20 -3.02 18.52
CA ASN A 713 18.31 -2.89 19.67
C ASN A 713 18.28 -4.19 20.49
N VAL A 714 17.71 -4.11 21.69
CA VAL A 714 17.29 -5.28 22.50
C VAL A 714 15.77 -5.25 22.63
N SER A 715 15.13 -6.42 22.71
CA SER A 715 13.70 -6.56 23.05
C SER A 715 13.50 -7.79 23.93
N PHE A 716 13.12 -7.58 25.19
CA PHE A 716 12.71 -8.67 26.10
C PHE A 716 11.43 -9.38 25.62
N ASN A 717 11.25 -10.64 26.04
CA ASN A 717 9.97 -11.35 25.99
C ASN A 717 9.07 -10.92 27.17
N ALA A 718 7.86 -11.49 27.29
CA ALA A 718 6.82 -10.97 28.19
C ALA A 718 7.19 -10.99 29.68
N ASP A 719 7.83 -12.05 30.18
CA ASP A 719 8.29 -12.14 31.57
C ASP A 719 9.73 -11.63 31.76
N GLY A 720 10.42 -11.32 30.67
CA GLY A 720 11.83 -10.91 30.62
C GLY A 720 12.85 -12.04 30.78
N SER A 721 12.43 -13.32 30.83
CA SER A 721 13.34 -14.47 30.87
C SER A 721 14.26 -14.58 29.64
N LEU A 722 13.90 -13.99 28.51
CA LEU A 722 14.68 -13.95 27.27
C LEU A 722 14.71 -12.54 26.69
N PHE A 723 15.70 -12.26 25.83
CA PHE A 723 15.57 -11.18 24.85
C PHE A 723 15.95 -11.63 23.44
N ALA A 724 15.42 -10.90 22.46
CA ALA A 724 15.85 -10.93 21.08
C ALA A 724 16.69 -9.69 20.73
N THR A 725 17.67 -9.86 19.85
CA THR A 725 18.51 -8.78 19.31
C THR A 725 18.90 -9.05 17.86
N ILE A 726 19.14 -8.00 17.07
CA ILE A 726 19.77 -8.08 15.76
C ILE A 726 21.01 -7.17 15.76
N THR A 727 22.12 -7.73 15.28
CA THR A 727 23.44 -7.11 15.18
C THR A 727 23.80 -6.77 13.73
N ARG A 728 24.88 -6.01 13.49
CA ARG A 728 25.28 -5.56 12.13
C ARG A 728 25.70 -6.71 11.20
N ASP A 729 26.05 -7.87 11.76
CA ASP A 729 26.22 -9.14 11.05
C ASP A 729 24.91 -9.68 10.39
N LYS A 730 23.76 -9.04 10.69
CA LYS A 730 22.40 -9.34 10.21
C LYS A 730 21.75 -10.56 10.86
N VAL A 731 22.33 -11.08 11.94
CA VAL A 731 21.86 -12.29 12.60
C VAL A 731 20.95 -11.93 13.77
N LEU A 732 19.72 -12.43 13.73
CA LEU A 732 18.77 -12.47 14.84
C LEU A 732 19.25 -13.52 15.84
N ARG A 733 19.40 -13.11 17.10
CA ARG A 733 19.73 -13.98 18.24
C ARG A 733 18.64 -13.87 19.30
N VAL A 734 18.19 -15.01 19.82
CA VAL A 734 17.41 -15.12 21.06
C VAL A 734 18.34 -15.64 22.16
N ILE A 735 18.39 -14.94 23.30
CA ILE A 735 19.39 -15.14 24.35
C ILE A 735 18.71 -15.23 25.71
N ASP A 736 19.14 -16.18 26.54
CA ASP A 736 18.93 -16.14 27.99
C ASP A 736 19.94 -15.15 28.60
N PRO A 737 19.45 -14.01 29.14
CA PRO A 737 20.30 -12.95 29.65
C PRO A 737 21.05 -13.35 30.92
N ARG A 738 20.51 -14.26 31.73
CA ARG A 738 21.06 -14.66 33.03
C ARG A 738 22.12 -15.73 32.87
N LEU A 739 21.86 -16.72 32.01
CA LEU A 739 22.80 -17.79 31.68
C LEU A 739 23.90 -17.34 30.69
N ASN A 740 23.78 -16.17 30.06
CA ASN A 740 24.64 -15.70 28.95
C ASN A 740 24.72 -16.76 27.82
N GLN A 741 23.56 -17.36 27.52
CA GLN A 741 23.41 -18.47 26.58
C GLN A 741 22.54 -18.04 25.39
N THR A 742 23.07 -18.18 24.18
CA THR A 742 22.26 -18.05 22.96
C THR A 742 21.39 -19.30 22.82
N VAL A 743 20.07 -19.10 22.76
CA VAL A 743 19.07 -20.17 22.74
C VAL A 743 18.64 -20.49 21.31
N GLY A 744 18.63 -19.50 20.40
CA GLY A 744 18.35 -19.70 18.98
C GLY A 744 18.93 -18.58 18.11
N MET A 745 19.26 -18.89 16.84
CA MET A 745 19.87 -17.96 15.87
C MET A 745 19.34 -18.15 14.45
N ALA A 746 19.20 -17.07 13.69
CA ALA A 746 18.94 -17.08 12.24
C ALA A 746 19.33 -15.76 11.54
N CYS A 747 19.32 -15.73 10.21
CA CYS A 747 19.53 -14.51 9.43
C CYS A 747 18.21 -13.72 9.29
N ALA A 748 18.18 -12.45 9.72
CA ALA A 748 16.95 -11.64 9.71
C ALA A 748 16.66 -11.01 8.34
N HIS A 749 17.53 -10.10 7.88
CA HIS A 749 17.37 -9.43 6.59
C HIS A 749 18.72 -9.32 5.85
N ALA A 750 18.71 -9.47 4.52
CA ALA A 750 19.94 -9.55 3.73
C ALA A 750 20.71 -8.22 3.59
N GLY A 751 20.06 -7.07 3.79
CA GLY A 751 20.66 -5.73 3.70
C GLY A 751 21.58 -5.37 4.87
N SER A 752 22.57 -4.50 4.63
CA SER A 752 23.58 -4.06 5.61
C SER A 752 23.21 -2.79 6.40
N LYS A 753 22.05 -2.20 6.12
CA LYS A 753 21.49 -1.07 6.89
C LYS A 753 20.97 -1.56 8.26
N ALA A 754 20.66 -0.60 9.14
CA ALA A 754 20.11 -0.90 10.47
C ALA A 754 18.82 -1.73 10.40
N GLN A 755 18.74 -2.71 11.29
CA GLN A 755 17.61 -3.63 11.45
C GLN A 755 17.11 -3.53 12.91
N ARG A 756 15.87 -3.90 13.22
CA ARG A 756 15.37 -3.97 14.61
C ARG A 756 14.46 -5.19 14.80
N VAL A 757 14.37 -5.68 16.03
CA VAL A 757 13.46 -6.76 16.45
C VAL A 757 12.58 -6.31 17.61
N THR A 758 11.33 -6.72 17.61
CA THR A 758 10.35 -6.49 18.68
C THR A 758 9.64 -7.80 18.99
N TRP A 759 9.62 -8.19 20.27
CA TRP A 759 8.88 -9.34 20.74
C TRP A 759 7.40 -8.96 20.91
N CYS A 760 6.48 -9.77 20.38
CA CYS A 760 5.05 -9.48 20.40
C CYS A 760 4.38 -10.08 21.67
N THR A 761 4.45 -9.33 22.77
CA THR A 761 4.33 -9.79 24.17
C THR A 761 2.98 -9.50 24.85
N GLN A 762 1.83 -9.65 24.16
CA GLN A 762 0.51 -9.56 24.84
C GLN A 762 0.39 -10.51 26.04
N GLN A 763 0.90 -11.73 25.89
CA GLN A 763 1.09 -12.74 26.94
C GLN A 763 2.37 -13.54 26.63
N ALA A 764 2.49 -14.75 27.18
CA ALA A 764 3.48 -15.76 26.81
C ALA A 764 3.35 -16.17 25.33
N SER A 765 4.02 -15.42 24.47
CA SER A 765 3.96 -15.49 23.01
C SER A 765 5.37 -15.74 22.46
N SER A 766 5.49 -16.60 21.44
CA SER A 766 6.75 -16.85 20.75
C SER A 766 7.02 -15.87 19.59
N LEU A 767 6.08 -14.98 19.26
CA LEU A 767 6.17 -14.18 18.02
C LEU A 767 7.20 -13.05 18.12
N LEU A 768 8.05 -12.99 17.10
CA LEU A 768 9.10 -11.98 16.91
C LEU A 768 8.85 -11.23 15.61
N PHE A 769 8.67 -9.92 15.68
CA PHE A 769 8.57 -9.05 14.52
C PHE A 769 9.92 -8.39 14.24
N THR A 770 10.39 -8.40 12.99
CA THR A 770 11.63 -7.74 12.58
C THR A 770 11.40 -6.73 11.48
N VAL A 771 12.20 -5.66 11.48
CA VAL A 771 12.30 -4.68 10.39
C VAL A 771 13.74 -4.57 9.92
N GLY A 772 13.92 -4.41 8.62
CA GLY A 772 15.24 -4.30 8.00
C GLY A 772 15.12 -4.05 6.51
N PHE A 773 16.03 -4.63 5.73
CA PHE A 773 16.14 -4.34 4.31
C PHE A 773 16.47 -5.57 3.46
N SER A 774 15.88 -5.64 2.26
CA SER A 774 16.25 -6.64 1.26
C SER A 774 17.69 -6.41 0.75
N ALA A 775 18.25 -7.39 0.05
CA ALA A 775 19.54 -7.23 -0.64
C ALA A 775 19.54 -6.08 -1.67
N ARG A 776 18.36 -5.64 -2.14
CA ARG A 776 18.17 -4.51 -3.05
C ARG A 776 17.93 -3.17 -2.33
N SER A 777 18.12 -3.12 -1.01
CA SER A 777 17.83 -1.96 -0.15
C SER A 777 16.35 -1.52 -0.10
N GLU A 778 15.41 -2.38 -0.48
CA GLU A 778 13.98 -2.19 -0.20
C GLU A 778 13.72 -2.37 1.31
N ARG A 779 12.83 -1.60 1.93
CA ARG A 779 12.40 -1.84 3.32
C ARG A 779 11.63 -3.15 3.41
N GLN A 780 11.97 -3.99 4.39
CA GLN A 780 11.41 -5.32 4.58
C GLN A 780 11.01 -5.53 6.04
N ILE A 781 9.88 -6.21 6.25
CA ILE A 781 9.42 -6.66 7.57
C ILE A 781 9.16 -8.16 7.53
N CYS A 782 9.43 -8.83 8.66
CA CYS A 782 9.17 -10.25 8.82
C CYS A 782 8.47 -10.52 10.16
N LEU A 783 7.64 -11.55 10.20
CA LEU A 783 7.13 -12.16 11.43
C LEU A 783 7.76 -13.56 11.52
N TYR A 784 8.42 -13.84 12.63
CA TYR A 784 8.98 -15.15 12.98
C TYR A 784 8.26 -15.73 14.18
N ASP A 785 8.28 -17.05 14.30
CA ASP A 785 8.03 -17.75 15.55
C ASP A 785 9.39 -18.06 16.18
N ALA A 786 9.62 -17.74 17.45
CA ALA A 786 10.89 -18.07 18.11
C ALA A 786 11.19 -19.59 18.10
N ARG A 787 10.17 -20.44 17.95
CA ARG A 787 10.30 -21.90 17.79
C ARG A 787 10.83 -22.32 16.42
N ASN A 788 10.63 -21.50 15.37
CA ASN A 788 11.28 -21.66 14.06
C ASN A 788 11.77 -20.29 13.54
N LEU A 789 13.05 -20.02 13.78
CA LEU A 789 13.74 -18.82 13.32
C LEU A 789 14.26 -18.93 11.87
N LEU A 790 14.32 -20.13 11.27
CA LEU A 790 14.83 -20.29 9.90
C LEU A 790 13.89 -19.70 8.87
N ASP A 791 12.60 -20.03 8.99
CA ASP A 791 11.56 -19.64 8.06
C ASP A 791 10.65 -18.57 8.70
N PRO A 792 10.67 -17.31 8.24
CA PRO A 792 9.72 -16.31 8.70
C PRO A 792 8.30 -16.69 8.25
N VAL A 793 7.39 -16.79 9.22
CA VAL A 793 5.94 -17.02 9.04
C VAL A 793 5.34 -16.08 7.99
N VAL A 794 5.72 -14.80 8.03
CA VAL A 794 5.36 -13.80 7.03
C VAL A 794 6.60 -12.98 6.66
N THR A 795 6.78 -12.70 5.38
CA THR A 795 7.74 -11.71 4.88
C THR A 795 7.01 -10.72 3.97
N THR A 796 7.16 -9.42 4.23
CA THR A 796 6.58 -8.35 3.42
C THR A 796 7.63 -7.30 3.07
N THR A 797 7.71 -6.90 1.81
CA THR A 797 8.53 -5.76 1.37
C THR A 797 7.63 -4.54 1.22
N ILE A 798 8.03 -3.40 1.78
CA ILE A 798 7.21 -2.19 1.88
C ILE A 798 7.48 -1.25 0.70
N ASP A 799 8.69 -0.73 0.58
CA ASP A 799 9.06 0.30 -0.41
C ASP A 799 10.57 0.33 -0.67
N THR A 800 11.05 1.33 -1.42
CA THR A 800 12.50 1.62 -1.56
C THR A 800 12.83 2.95 -0.89
N SER A 801 13.13 2.91 0.42
CA SER A 801 13.54 4.07 1.21
C SER A 801 14.99 4.01 1.69
N GLY A 802 15.59 5.17 1.95
CA GLY A 802 16.87 5.27 2.63
C GLY A 802 16.79 4.83 4.10
N SER A 803 15.68 5.13 4.75
CA SER A 803 15.54 5.21 6.22
C SER A 803 15.11 3.90 6.88
N ALA A 804 15.68 3.60 8.05
CA ALA A 804 15.28 2.46 8.86
C ALA A 804 13.95 2.74 9.59
N LEU A 805 13.15 1.70 9.80
CA LEU A 805 11.90 1.80 10.55
C LEU A 805 12.15 1.68 12.06
N LEU A 806 11.38 2.44 12.82
CA LEU A 806 11.11 2.24 14.24
C LEU A 806 9.81 1.44 14.36
N PRO A 807 9.86 0.18 14.83
CA PRO A 807 8.68 -0.57 15.23
C PRO A 807 8.21 -0.12 16.62
N LEU A 808 6.92 0.15 16.77
CA LEU A 808 6.24 0.47 18.01
C LEU A 808 5.04 -0.47 18.15
N TYR A 809 5.06 -1.38 19.12
CA TYR A 809 4.04 -2.43 19.29
C TYR A 809 3.16 -2.14 20.50
N ASP A 810 1.84 -2.09 20.30
CA ASP A 810 0.86 -2.11 21.38
C ASP A 810 0.42 -3.55 21.67
N SER A 811 0.94 -4.10 22.77
CA SER A 811 0.61 -5.44 23.25
C SER A 811 -0.85 -5.61 23.69
N SER A 812 -1.56 -4.53 24.01
CA SER A 812 -2.96 -4.62 24.46
C SER A 812 -3.97 -4.74 23.31
N SER A 813 -3.62 -4.34 22.08
CA SER A 813 -4.46 -4.51 20.87
C SER A 813 -3.81 -5.33 19.75
N ASN A 814 -2.58 -5.82 19.96
CA ASN A 814 -1.73 -6.49 18.96
C ASN A 814 -1.41 -5.66 17.70
N VAL A 815 -1.45 -4.33 17.77
CA VAL A 815 -1.09 -3.47 16.63
C VAL A 815 0.38 -3.07 16.64
N MET A 816 1.05 -3.34 15.54
CA MET A 816 2.40 -2.87 15.21
C MET A 816 2.32 -1.61 14.36
N TYR A 817 2.98 -0.55 14.79
CA TYR A 817 3.08 0.74 14.10
C TYR A 817 4.51 0.95 13.62
N LEU A 818 4.70 1.31 12.35
CA LEU A 818 6.01 1.49 11.73
C LEU A 818 6.20 2.94 11.32
N VAL A 819 7.26 3.56 11.82
CA VAL A 819 7.62 4.96 11.55
C VAL A 819 9.04 5.03 11.02
N GLY A 820 9.27 5.65 9.86
CA GLY A 820 10.61 5.92 9.35
C GLY A 820 10.96 7.40 9.39
N ARG A 821 12.21 7.72 9.75
CA ARG A 821 12.73 9.09 9.72
C ARG A 821 12.77 9.60 8.28
N GLY A 822 12.08 10.68 7.98
CA GLY A 822 11.88 11.21 6.63
C GLY A 822 10.55 10.85 5.98
N ASP A 823 9.77 9.92 6.54
CA ASP A 823 8.44 9.59 6.03
C ASP A 823 7.39 10.66 6.38
N ARG A 824 6.22 10.56 5.74
CA ARG A 824 4.98 11.25 6.12
C ARG A 824 3.84 10.27 6.41
N THR A 825 4.17 9.02 6.74
CA THR A 825 3.19 7.95 6.92
C THR A 825 3.56 7.07 8.10
N VAL A 826 2.54 6.67 8.89
CA VAL A 826 2.66 5.59 9.86
C VAL A 826 1.91 4.37 9.31
N LEU A 827 2.64 3.29 9.06
CA LEU A 827 2.06 2.02 8.62
C LEU A 827 1.60 1.24 9.84
N CYS A 828 0.42 0.63 9.77
CA CYS A 828 -0.19 -0.07 10.91
C CYS A 828 -0.52 -1.51 10.50
N TYR A 829 -0.17 -2.49 11.33
CA TYR A 829 -0.45 -3.91 11.12
C TYR A 829 -1.03 -4.53 12.38
N GLU A 830 -2.19 -5.18 12.28
CA GLU A 830 -2.71 -6.08 13.29
C GLU A 830 -1.95 -7.41 13.21
N ILE A 831 -1.44 -7.89 14.34
CA ILE A 831 -0.75 -9.17 14.44
C ILE A 831 -1.73 -10.20 15.02
N ASP A 832 -2.15 -11.16 14.21
CA ASP A 832 -2.91 -12.29 14.73
C ASP A 832 -1.95 -13.22 15.49
N THR A 833 -2.23 -13.42 16.78
CA THR A 833 -1.43 -14.26 17.70
C THR A 833 -1.94 -15.70 17.79
N VAL A 834 -3.12 -16.00 17.24
CA VAL A 834 -3.76 -17.32 17.24
C VAL A 834 -3.51 -18.05 15.92
N GLN A 835 -3.56 -17.32 14.80
CA GLN A 835 -3.09 -17.76 13.48
C GLN A 835 -2.00 -16.77 13.00
N PRO A 836 -0.73 -16.96 13.41
CA PRO A 836 0.40 -16.05 13.15
C PRO A 836 0.40 -15.37 11.76
N ALA A 837 -0.04 -14.11 11.73
CA ALA A 837 -0.21 -13.34 10.48
C ALA A 837 0.03 -11.85 10.70
N LEU A 838 0.38 -11.13 9.61
CA LEU A 838 0.47 -9.67 9.56
C LEU A 838 -0.66 -9.12 8.69
N LEU A 839 -1.59 -8.39 9.31
CA LEU A 839 -2.82 -7.92 8.67
C LEU A 839 -2.77 -6.38 8.51
N PRO A 840 -2.66 -5.83 7.28
CA PRO A 840 -2.42 -4.41 7.09
C PRO A 840 -3.66 -3.56 7.37
N CYS A 841 -3.58 -2.76 8.43
CA CYS A 841 -4.58 -1.75 8.77
C CYS A 841 -4.45 -0.50 7.87
N SER A 842 -5.38 0.44 8.02
CA SER A 842 -5.39 1.69 7.27
C SER A 842 -4.13 2.52 7.55
N ILE A 843 -3.47 3.01 6.48
CA ILE A 843 -2.27 3.84 6.59
C ILE A 843 -2.65 5.24 7.08
N TYR A 844 -1.97 5.73 8.12
CA TYR A 844 -2.07 7.12 8.54
C TYR A 844 -1.11 7.99 7.75
N SER A 845 -1.64 8.96 7.00
CA SER A 845 -0.86 9.98 6.28
C SER A 845 -0.84 11.29 7.07
N PHE A 846 0.35 11.82 7.30
CA PHE A 846 0.61 13.06 8.03
C PHE A 846 0.90 14.21 7.06
N ASN A 847 0.06 15.24 7.05
CA ASN A 847 0.10 16.34 6.08
C ASN A 847 1.16 17.43 6.39
N GLY A 848 1.98 17.24 7.43
CA GLY A 848 2.95 18.22 7.90
C GLY A 848 4.39 18.03 7.36
N PRO A 849 5.39 18.50 8.12
CA PRO A 849 6.80 18.20 7.87
C PRO A 849 7.08 16.68 7.95
N THR A 850 8.25 16.24 7.51
CA THR A 850 8.59 14.81 7.61
C THR A 850 8.82 14.39 9.06
N ILE A 851 8.42 13.17 9.42
CA ILE A 851 8.61 12.62 10.78
C ILE A 851 10.11 12.40 11.01
N SER A 852 10.61 12.78 12.18
CA SER A 852 12.02 12.63 12.59
C SER A 852 12.20 11.55 13.66
N ALA A 853 11.31 11.50 14.65
CA ALA A 853 11.22 10.43 15.66
C ALA A 853 9.77 10.28 16.15
N ALA A 854 9.45 9.17 16.82
CA ALA A 854 8.12 8.92 17.39
C ALA A 854 8.20 8.15 18.72
N ALA A 855 7.24 8.39 19.61
CA ALA A 855 7.10 7.67 20.87
C ALA A 855 5.62 7.48 21.22
N PHE A 856 5.24 6.32 21.77
CA PHE A 856 3.90 6.14 22.34
C PHE A 856 3.73 6.93 23.64
N LEU A 857 2.51 7.40 23.87
CA LEU A 857 2.06 7.75 25.22
C LEU A 857 1.57 6.48 25.94
N PRO A 858 1.69 6.39 27.28
CA PRO A 858 1.18 5.24 28.04
C PRO A 858 -0.30 5.02 27.77
N LYS A 859 -0.70 3.75 27.61
CA LYS A 859 -2.03 3.34 27.13
C LYS A 859 -3.21 3.97 27.91
N GLN A 860 -3.00 4.28 29.18
CA GLN A 860 -3.93 4.99 30.08
C GLN A 860 -4.33 6.40 29.59
N HIS A 861 -3.63 6.98 28.61
CA HIS A 861 -3.91 8.29 28.01
C HIS A 861 -4.78 8.23 26.74
N CYS A 862 -5.22 7.04 26.32
CA CYS A 862 -6.10 6.88 25.15
C CYS A 862 -7.55 7.21 25.53
N ASN A 863 -8.28 7.95 24.70
CA ASN A 863 -9.72 8.18 24.92
C ASN A 863 -10.53 6.89 24.68
N ILE A 864 -10.88 6.19 25.77
CA ILE A 864 -11.66 4.95 25.75
C ILE A 864 -13.09 5.15 25.20
N GLU A 865 -13.69 6.31 25.42
CA GLU A 865 -15.06 6.60 24.97
C GLU A 865 -15.15 6.73 23.44
N ASP A 866 -14.17 7.38 22.80
CA ASP A 866 -14.09 7.46 21.34
C ASP A 866 -13.53 6.19 20.67
N VAL A 867 -13.11 5.20 21.47
CA VAL A 867 -12.43 3.97 21.02
C VAL A 867 -11.08 4.28 20.35
N GLU A 868 -10.32 5.14 21.01
CA GLU A 868 -8.92 5.40 20.70
C GLU A 868 -8.07 4.19 21.11
N VAL A 869 -7.45 3.52 20.14
CA VAL A 869 -6.63 2.34 20.36
C VAL A 869 -5.26 2.76 20.89
N SER A 870 -4.58 3.71 20.23
CA SER A 870 -3.22 4.14 20.63
C SER A 870 -2.99 5.61 20.36
N ARG A 871 -2.07 6.21 21.12
CA ARG A 871 -1.64 7.60 20.98
C ARG A 871 -0.12 7.69 20.90
N MET A 872 0.39 8.51 19.99
CA MET A 872 1.83 8.76 19.85
C MET A 872 2.15 10.24 19.65
N LEU A 873 3.36 10.61 20.05
CA LEU A 873 3.97 11.91 19.77
C LEU A 873 4.90 11.77 18.56
N LEU A 874 4.71 12.61 17.54
CA LEU A 874 5.54 12.66 16.34
C LEU A 874 6.43 13.90 16.37
N LEU A 875 7.74 13.74 16.62
CA LEU A 875 8.71 14.80 16.42
C LEU A 875 8.93 14.98 14.92
N THR A 876 8.70 16.19 14.39
CA THR A 876 8.79 16.50 12.95
C THR A 876 10.05 17.30 12.62
N SER A 877 10.45 17.27 11.35
CA SER A 877 11.54 18.10 10.81
C SER A 877 11.23 19.61 10.76
N GLY A 878 10.00 20.02 11.13
CA GLY A 878 9.60 21.43 11.28
C GLY A 878 9.79 21.99 12.69
N ALA A 879 10.54 21.30 13.57
CA ALA A 879 10.70 21.64 14.99
C ALA A 879 9.36 21.70 15.76
N THR A 880 8.51 20.70 15.52
CA THR A 880 7.26 20.47 16.24
C THR A 880 7.23 19.05 16.80
N ILE A 881 6.54 18.86 17.93
CA ILE A 881 6.04 17.54 18.34
C ILE A 881 4.52 17.58 18.21
N GLU A 882 3.97 16.71 17.37
CA GLU A 882 2.54 16.70 17.02
C GLU A 882 1.90 15.38 17.50
N PRO A 883 0.91 15.43 18.41
CA PRO A 883 0.18 14.23 18.82
C PRO A 883 -0.66 13.65 17.68
N ALA A 884 -0.67 12.32 17.58
CA ALA A 884 -1.53 11.56 16.68
C ALA A 884 -2.28 10.47 17.45
N ALA A 885 -3.61 10.46 17.31
CA ALA A 885 -4.53 9.51 17.93
C ALA A 885 -5.02 8.50 16.88
N PHE A 886 -5.03 7.21 17.23
CA PHE A 886 -5.42 6.12 16.32
C PHE A 886 -6.74 5.51 16.80
N VAL A 887 -7.83 5.87 16.14
CA VAL A 887 -9.21 5.61 16.57
C VAL A 887 -9.88 4.56 15.70
N LEU A 888 -10.50 3.55 16.31
CA LEU A 888 -11.28 2.53 15.61
C LEU A 888 -12.74 2.98 15.44
N PRO A 889 -13.27 3.16 14.21
CA PRO A 889 -14.65 3.60 14.00
C PRO A 889 -15.67 2.60 14.56
N ARG A 890 -16.42 3.03 15.59
CA ARG A 890 -17.59 2.31 16.14
C ARG A 890 -18.86 3.15 15.97
N ALA A 891 -20.01 2.50 16.04
CA ALA A 891 -21.30 3.18 16.06
C ALA A 891 -21.58 3.75 17.46
N GLU A 892 -22.16 4.95 17.55
CA GLU A 892 -22.35 5.68 18.82
C GLU A 892 -23.02 4.85 19.92
N LYS A 893 -24.05 4.05 19.57
CA LYS A 893 -24.75 3.12 20.49
C LYS A 893 -23.90 1.94 21.03
N LEU A 894 -22.62 1.88 20.66
CA LEU A 894 -21.63 0.93 21.16
C LEU A 894 -20.55 1.64 22.00
N LYS A 895 -20.29 2.94 21.78
CA LYS A 895 -19.32 3.73 22.59
C LYS A 895 -19.69 3.79 24.07
N THR A 896 -20.98 3.66 24.40
CA THR A 896 -21.48 3.56 25.79
C THR A 896 -21.07 2.27 26.50
N TYR A 897 -20.41 1.34 25.81
CA TYR A 897 -19.92 0.08 26.36
C TYR A 897 -18.39 0.04 26.24
N PHE A 898 -17.71 -0.43 27.27
CA PHE A 898 -16.28 -0.67 27.22
C PHE A 898 -15.98 -1.71 26.14
N GLN A 899 -15.10 -1.38 25.21
CA GLN A 899 -14.77 -2.24 24.07
C GLN A 899 -13.78 -3.33 24.49
N ASP A 900 -14.24 -4.27 25.32
CA ASP A 900 -13.45 -5.39 25.85
C ASP A 900 -13.00 -6.38 24.77
N ASP A 901 -13.57 -6.32 23.58
CA ASP A 901 -13.05 -6.99 22.41
C ASP A 901 -11.83 -6.27 21.80
N VAL A 902 -11.67 -4.95 21.99
CA VAL A 902 -10.57 -4.09 21.46
C VAL A 902 -9.43 -3.96 22.46
N TYR A 903 -9.77 -3.74 23.73
CA TYR A 903 -8.81 -3.47 24.80
C TYR A 903 -8.51 -4.75 25.58
N GLY A 904 -7.44 -5.43 25.18
CA GLY A 904 -6.87 -6.51 25.99
C GLY A 904 -6.22 -5.99 27.28
N PRO A 905 -5.68 -6.91 28.12
CA PRO A 905 -4.98 -6.57 29.35
C PRO A 905 -3.81 -5.60 29.10
N VAL A 906 -3.63 -4.62 30.00
CA VAL A 906 -2.54 -3.63 29.91
C VAL A 906 -1.55 -3.85 31.05
N PRO A 907 -0.23 -3.87 30.81
CA PRO A 907 0.76 -3.93 31.88
C PRO A 907 0.55 -2.80 32.91
N SER A 908 0.61 -3.14 34.19
CA SER A 908 0.55 -2.19 35.30
C SER A 908 1.90 -1.50 35.51
N ASN A 909 1.90 -0.42 36.28
CA ASN A 909 3.12 0.26 36.71
C ASN A 909 3.76 -0.38 37.96
N ASP A 910 3.24 -1.53 38.42
CA ASP A 910 3.74 -2.29 39.57
C ASP A 910 4.60 -3.46 39.12
N ALA A 911 5.83 -3.58 39.66
CA ALA A 911 6.74 -4.66 39.31
C ALA A 911 6.30 -6.03 39.86
N SER A 912 6.53 -7.09 39.08
CA SER A 912 6.19 -8.47 39.43
C SER A 912 7.31 -9.20 40.18
N VAL A 913 8.55 -8.69 40.11
CA VAL A 913 9.76 -9.28 40.71
C VAL A 913 10.71 -8.15 41.16
N SER A 914 11.57 -8.36 42.15
CA SER A 914 12.69 -7.43 42.41
C SER A 914 13.85 -7.67 41.43
N ALA A 915 14.75 -6.69 41.28
CA ALA A 915 15.98 -6.89 40.52
C ALA A 915 16.79 -8.08 41.06
N ALA A 916 16.98 -8.12 42.38
CA ALA A 916 17.79 -9.13 43.06
C ALA A 916 17.24 -10.55 42.85
N ASP A 917 15.94 -10.76 43.04
CA ASP A 917 15.31 -12.07 42.84
C ASP A 917 15.36 -12.50 41.37
N TRP A 918 15.18 -11.56 40.43
CA TRP A 918 15.28 -11.86 39.00
C TRP A 918 16.70 -12.29 38.60
N PHE A 919 17.74 -11.59 39.09
CA PHE A 919 19.14 -11.98 38.88
C PHE A 919 19.50 -13.32 39.57
N LEU A 920 18.80 -13.69 40.65
CA LEU A 920 18.88 -15.01 41.29
C LEU A 920 18.07 -16.11 40.56
N GLY A 921 17.36 -15.76 39.47
CA GLY A 921 16.67 -16.70 38.60
C GLY A 921 15.14 -16.70 38.69
N ALA A 922 14.53 -15.85 39.52
CA ALA A 922 13.07 -15.75 39.59
C ALA A 922 12.49 -15.14 38.29
N SER A 923 11.35 -15.65 37.83
CA SER A 923 10.59 -15.14 36.69
C SER A 923 9.11 -15.08 37.07
N ALA A 924 8.42 -14.01 36.67
CA ALA A 924 6.97 -13.87 36.81
C ALA A 924 6.42 -13.11 35.60
N PRO A 925 5.20 -13.42 35.13
CA PRO A 925 4.55 -12.65 34.07
C PRO A 925 4.24 -11.23 34.56
N PRO A 926 4.00 -10.27 33.64
CA PRO A 926 3.60 -8.91 34.02
C PRO A 926 2.36 -8.88 34.90
N ASN A 927 2.32 -7.94 35.83
CA ASN A 927 1.09 -7.53 36.50
C ASN A 927 0.22 -6.78 35.45
N TYR A 928 -1.07 -7.11 35.35
CA TYR A 928 -1.98 -6.51 34.37
C TYR A 928 -3.13 -5.75 35.03
N THR A 929 -3.58 -4.67 34.40
CA THR A 929 -4.77 -3.89 34.76
C THR A 929 -5.75 -3.81 33.57
N SER A 930 -6.99 -3.41 33.86
CA SER A 930 -8.03 -3.14 32.86
C SER A 930 -8.18 -1.63 32.64
N LEU A 931 -8.41 -1.23 31.39
CA LEU A 931 -8.77 0.17 31.05
C LEU A 931 -10.27 0.46 31.23
N GLN A 932 -11.07 -0.52 31.69
CA GLN A 932 -12.52 -0.38 31.84
C GLN A 932 -12.87 0.75 32.82
N PRO A 933 -13.50 1.85 32.37
CA PRO A 933 -13.88 2.95 33.27
C PRO A 933 -14.91 2.49 34.32
N PRO A 934 -14.84 2.98 35.58
CA PRO A 934 -15.78 2.60 36.62
C PRO A 934 -17.25 2.79 36.21
N GLY A 935 -18.02 1.70 36.26
CA GLY A 935 -19.45 1.69 35.89
C GLY A 935 -19.75 1.52 34.40
N MET A 936 -18.76 1.51 33.50
CA MET A 936 -18.96 1.26 32.07
C MET A 936 -19.12 -0.25 31.83
N LEU A 937 -20.30 -0.71 31.38
CA LEU A 937 -20.56 -2.11 31.04
C LEU A 937 -19.71 -2.57 29.85
N LYS A 938 -19.29 -3.85 29.81
CA LYS A 938 -18.54 -4.38 28.66
C LYS A 938 -19.43 -4.55 27.42
N LEU A 939 -18.82 -4.57 26.24
CA LEU A 939 -19.52 -4.87 24.99
C LEU A 939 -19.97 -6.34 24.94
N SER A 940 -19.23 -7.26 25.56
CA SER A 940 -19.67 -8.66 25.76
C SER A 940 -20.86 -8.81 26.72
N GLU A 941 -21.00 -7.90 27.70
CA GLU A 941 -22.09 -7.87 28.69
C GLU A 941 -23.36 -7.17 28.15
N LYS A 942 -23.30 -6.62 26.93
CA LYS A 942 -24.40 -5.89 26.32
C LYS A 942 -25.65 -6.79 26.16
N PRO A 943 -26.83 -6.37 26.66
CA PRO A 943 -28.08 -7.10 26.44
C PRO A 943 -28.36 -7.31 24.94
N PRO A 944 -28.86 -8.49 24.53
CA PRO A 944 -29.21 -8.73 23.13
C PRO A 944 -30.24 -7.70 22.68
N GLU A 945 -29.98 -7.03 21.56
CA GLU A 945 -30.90 -6.03 21.03
C GLU A 945 -32.25 -6.69 20.72
N ALA A 946 -33.31 -6.24 21.41
CA ALA A 946 -34.66 -6.73 21.22
C ALA A 946 -34.99 -6.78 19.74
N ALA A 947 -35.40 -7.95 19.24
CA ALA A 947 -35.51 -8.23 17.82
C ALA A 947 -36.34 -7.15 17.12
N VAL A 948 -35.68 -6.33 16.29
CA VAL A 948 -36.32 -5.20 15.61
C VAL A 948 -37.27 -5.77 14.56
N VAL A 949 -38.53 -5.97 14.96
CA VAL A 949 -39.62 -6.37 14.08
C VAL A 949 -39.59 -5.44 12.87
N PRO A 950 -39.33 -5.95 11.64
CA PRO A 950 -39.06 -5.08 10.51
C PRO A 950 -40.25 -4.16 10.23
N LYS A 951 -40.02 -2.84 10.14
CA LYS A 951 -41.04 -1.86 9.71
C LYS A 951 -41.63 -2.14 8.31
N VAL A 952 -41.07 -3.11 7.58
CA VAL A 952 -41.66 -3.74 6.40
C VAL A 952 -43.06 -4.27 6.69
N VAL A 953 -43.29 -4.90 7.85
CA VAL A 953 -44.61 -5.43 8.24
C VAL A 953 -45.62 -4.28 8.39
N SER A 954 -45.22 -3.17 9.02
CA SER A 954 -46.07 -1.96 9.09
C SER A 954 -46.30 -1.31 7.72
N PHE A 955 -45.32 -1.29 6.82
CA PHE A 955 -45.51 -0.70 5.48
C PHE A 955 -46.40 -1.57 4.58
N GLN A 956 -46.29 -2.90 4.66
CA GLN A 956 -47.19 -3.80 3.93
C GLN A 956 -48.62 -3.70 4.46
N ALA A 957 -48.82 -3.79 5.78
CA ALA A 957 -50.14 -3.64 6.39
C ALA A 957 -50.76 -2.24 6.14
N GLN A 958 -49.96 -1.18 6.16
CA GLN A 958 -50.42 0.17 5.82
C GLN A 958 -50.79 0.28 4.33
N LYS A 959 -49.99 -0.28 3.43
CA LYS A 959 -50.28 -0.29 1.99
C LYS A 959 -51.52 -1.14 1.66
N GLU A 960 -51.71 -2.28 2.32
CA GLU A 960 -52.91 -3.10 2.19
C GLU A 960 -54.16 -2.37 2.71
N ARG A 961 -54.03 -1.64 3.83
CA ARG A 961 -55.09 -0.78 4.35
C ARG A 961 -55.44 0.36 3.37
N GLU A 962 -54.46 1.05 2.81
CA GLU A 962 -54.69 2.06 1.77
C GLU A 962 -55.35 1.46 0.51
N LEU A 963 -54.99 0.23 0.13
CA LEU A 963 -55.60 -0.51 -0.99
C LEU A 963 -57.05 -0.93 -0.70
N GLN A 964 -57.35 -1.28 0.55
CA GLN A 964 -58.72 -1.59 1.00
C GLN A 964 -59.59 -0.34 1.11
N GLU A 965 -59.08 0.74 1.74
CA GLU A 965 -59.75 2.04 1.82
C GLU A 965 -59.94 2.68 0.42
N LYS A 966 -59.12 2.31 -0.57
CA LYS A 966 -59.38 2.61 -1.99
C LYS A 966 -60.48 1.70 -2.57
N ARG A 967 -60.40 0.38 -2.41
CA ARG A 967 -61.43 -0.55 -2.90
C ARG A 967 -62.83 -0.23 -2.37
N ASP A 968 -62.95 0.09 -1.08
CA ASP A 968 -64.23 0.43 -0.46
C ASP A 968 -64.78 1.76 -1.00
N ARG A 969 -63.90 2.70 -1.35
CA ARG A 969 -64.25 3.98 -2.00
C ARG A 969 -64.69 3.79 -3.44
N ASP A 970 -63.94 3.00 -4.22
CA ASP A 970 -64.24 2.67 -5.61
C ASP A 970 -65.59 1.90 -5.68
N ALA A 971 -65.81 0.92 -4.81
CA ALA A 971 -67.09 0.19 -4.72
C ALA A 971 -68.26 1.07 -4.23
N ARG A 972 -68.00 2.08 -3.39
CA ARG A 972 -69.01 3.07 -2.99
C ARG A 972 -69.36 4.03 -4.13
N PHE A 973 -68.37 4.42 -4.94
CA PHE A 973 -68.57 5.21 -6.15
C PHE A 973 -69.35 4.41 -7.21
N GLU A 974 -69.00 3.14 -7.42
CA GLU A 974 -69.71 2.22 -8.32
C GLU A 974 -71.16 1.98 -7.88
N ARG A 975 -71.41 1.83 -6.57
CA ARG A 975 -72.79 1.83 -6.02
C ARG A 975 -73.55 3.12 -6.35
N LEU A 976 -72.93 4.29 -6.17
CA LEU A 976 -73.55 5.58 -6.51
C LEU A 976 -73.83 5.70 -8.02
N HIS A 977 -72.92 5.24 -8.87
CA HIS A 977 -73.14 5.14 -10.32
C HIS A 977 -74.29 4.19 -10.68
N SER A 978 -74.40 3.03 -10.03
CA SER A 978 -75.49 2.08 -10.25
C SER A 978 -76.87 2.61 -9.81
N LEU A 979 -76.89 3.46 -8.78
CA LEU A 979 -78.10 4.16 -8.32
C LEU A 979 -78.48 5.28 -9.29
N ALA A 980 -77.50 6.04 -9.79
CA ALA A 980 -77.70 7.09 -10.79
C ALA A 980 -78.20 6.58 -12.15
N TYR A 981 -78.03 5.28 -12.44
CA TYR A 981 -78.50 4.62 -13.66
C TYR A 981 -79.87 3.93 -13.54
N GLN A 982 -80.56 4.02 -12.40
CA GLN A 982 -81.96 3.55 -12.32
C GLN A 982 -82.90 4.51 -13.07
N PRO A 983 -83.73 4.02 -14.02
CA PRO A 983 -84.72 4.85 -14.69
C PRO A 983 -85.71 5.45 -13.69
N SER A 984 -85.94 6.76 -13.77
CA SER A 984 -86.76 7.52 -12.82
C SER A 984 -88.25 7.15 -12.91
N LEU A 985 -88.69 6.26 -12.02
CA LEU A 985 -90.10 5.99 -11.78
C LEU A 985 -90.72 7.08 -10.93
N HIS A 986 -91.61 7.86 -11.56
CA HIS A 986 -92.48 8.90 -10.97
C HIS A 986 -91.70 10.20 -10.62
N ALA A 987 -92.13 11.42 -10.99
CA ALA A 987 -93.40 11.89 -11.57
C ALA A 987 -94.65 11.69 -10.69
N ASN A 988 -94.65 12.29 -9.49
CA ASN A 988 -95.80 13.02 -8.91
C ASN A 988 -95.45 13.72 -7.58
N ALA A 989 -96.25 14.74 -7.22
CA ALA A 989 -96.26 15.56 -6.00
C ALA A 989 -94.97 16.36 -5.68
N THR A 990 -94.93 17.69 -5.48
CA THR A 990 -95.80 18.75 -4.92
C THR A 990 -95.86 18.86 -3.38
N GLN A 991 -95.50 20.06 -2.89
CA GLN A 991 -95.85 20.64 -1.57
C GLN A 991 -95.15 20.00 -0.34
N THR A 992 -94.79 20.71 0.75
CA THR A 992 -94.92 22.15 1.13
C THR A 992 -93.98 22.48 2.29
N ALA A 993 -93.56 23.76 2.42
CA ALA A 993 -93.21 24.48 3.68
C ALA A 993 -92.04 23.93 4.55
N THR A 994 -91.27 24.71 5.31
CA THR A 994 -91.08 26.18 5.51
C THR A 994 -89.71 26.38 6.20
N ASP A 995 -89.11 27.56 6.04
CA ASP A 995 -88.24 28.36 6.96
C ASP A 995 -87.28 27.61 7.94
N VAL A 996 -86.02 28.02 8.16
CA VAL A 996 -85.54 29.34 8.65
C VAL A 996 -84.05 29.55 8.29
N ASP A 997 -83.61 30.80 8.34
CA ASP A 997 -82.24 31.31 8.06
C ASP A 997 -81.09 30.68 8.88
N SER A 998 -79.90 30.62 8.26
CA SER A 998 -78.74 31.40 8.73
C SER A 998 -77.72 31.59 7.60
N ASP A 999 -77.16 32.79 7.50
CA ASP A 999 -76.19 33.21 6.46
C ASP A 999 -74.72 32.92 6.86
N ASP A 1000 -73.77 33.31 5.99
CA ASP A 1000 -72.30 33.34 6.16
C ASP A 1000 -71.56 31.98 6.33
N GLY A 1001 -70.40 31.73 5.70
CA GLY A 1001 -69.66 32.50 4.70
C GLY A 1001 -68.15 32.14 4.63
N TRP A 1002 -67.50 32.46 3.52
CA TRP A 1002 -66.02 32.58 3.30
C TRP A 1002 -65.14 31.32 3.18
N ASP A 1003 -64.89 30.94 1.92
CA ASP A 1003 -63.58 30.82 1.25
C ASP A 1003 -62.28 30.71 2.11
N ASP A 1004 -61.51 29.63 1.91
CA ASP A 1004 -60.34 29.57 0.99
C ASP A 1004 -59.89 28.12 0.73
#